data_AF-A0A6M0FHC5-F1
#
_entry.id   AF-A0A6M0FHC5-F1
#
_cell.length_a   1.000
_cell.length_b   1.000
_cell.length_c   1.000
_cell.angle_alpha   90.00
_cell.angle_beta   90.00
_cell.angle_gamma   90.00
#
_symmetry.space_group_name_H-M   'P 1'
#
loop_
_entity.id
_entity.type
_entity.pdbx_description
1 polymer ?
#
loop_
_entity_poly.entity_id
_entity_poly.type
_entity_poly.pdbx_seq_one_letter_code
_entity_poly.pdbx_strand_id
1 'polypeptide(L)'
;MTNTNTSTSNNLKYVNPLIGTGGHGHTHPGASVPNGFVGLGPDTRVEGWDACSGYYDSDRSILGFSHTHLSGTGIADYGDILILPKIGTMTLEPGTLENPDSGYRERFDKNSETASPAYYKVKLNSGIQVELTAKQRSGFHYYTFPENAKVNLLIDLVHRRDENTLSASLKVLDPYTIVGSRISQSWSPEQRIYFYIKIDKPLQKIYISTDGKNLNQLKSANSKQIQSYLELGEISNLKVRIGISAVDINGAQRNLAKEIPTWQFYETVDSSKELWREKLAKIDIETENETDKIIFYTALYHTYKAPHIYMDVDKRFRGADGRIHTAGGFTNYTLFSLWDTFRALHPLMTLLEPSETNEYIKSMLIHYDQVGSLPKWKLGEKDVKTMVGRHAISVIVDAFTKGLRNYDNWWALGAAIDTMNREEPELNAYRNYGFVPSDVDVNWSVSRTLEFAYNDWAIAQVARIFGNISLAESYEKRSQAYRQVFDASQKLMRPKRRDGSWDNFDPFAAAWESPFIEGNSWQYTWFVPHNIPDLIQLMDGKSAFLAQLEKLFSLDSSQGNKLPDITGLIGQYAHGNEPSHHIPYLFNFVDRNDLTRAYVKQILTTMYKATPDGIIGNEDCGQMSAWYILSSLGLYQVTPGTPMFDLGYLHFSQATIHLDNGKDFIIQKGNHSEPYLLNSQAVSGWQISYQDIINGGVLSISSPTPINSPTPTNMQWYNQPPVWSDQDGVIQVTTGAKTDFWRVTHYGFIRDNGHYYLGASIAARQFSIVWQDLEPEIASEFKTLSDEYLKKYKKQVKGQVLGTSILGAITNIGIGIFTENPRYGISALQSLQLLFKGEAEYGKAAANALVSNYKDNEKLREDQILQNYVEGIGERFVPFVGRDEFEFEFYVVEDSSLNAFALPGGKIFINTGAILGTNSEAELAGIIAHEIAHAALSHGYLKVSQSLLLRDLSQVVPFLDMVSGIVNSQYSRELETQADIVGTRFLSKTNYAADGMRNFMVTLSKKGGPKKTTWQSTHPAPPERVQYLEKLIVDGGYNIYSYEGVKSHRDIQDYINGVNVEKEPEPDEDDPDGRKNRN
;
A
#
# COMPACT_ATOMS: atom_id res chain seq x y z
N MET A 1 22.15 23.75 12.68
CA MET A 1 21.35 24.97 12.45
C MET A 1 21.97 25.72 11.28
N THR A 2 21.49 25.44 10.07
CA THR A 2 21.78 26.20 8.86
C THR A 2 20.46 26.84 8.46
N ASN A 3 20.35 28.14 8.66
CA ASN A 3 19.22 28.97 8.20
C ASN A 3 19.21 28.97 6.68
N THR A 4 18.40 28.11 6.07
CA THR A 4 17.90 28.32 4.71
C THR A 4 16.63 29.16 4.81
N ASN A 5 16.73 30.40 4.32
CA ASN A 5 15.58 31.28 4.06
C ASN A 5 14.70 30.65 2.98
N THR A 6 13.87 29.67 3.33
CA THR A 6 12.64 29.41 2.59
C THR A 6 11.65 30.49 2.98
N SER A 7 11.06 31.16 1.98
CA SER A 7 9.85 31.96 2.17
C SER A 7 8.86 31.10 2.95
N THR A 8 8.69 31.35 4.25
CA THR A 8 7.77 30.57 5.09
C THR A 8 6.37 30.79 4.55
N SER A 9 5.91 29.85 3.74
CA SER A 9 4.56 29.80 3.20
C SER A 9 3.59 29.98 4.36
N ASN A 10 2.81 31.07 4.37
CA ASN A 10 1.89 31.39 5.47
C ASN A 10 0.61 30.55 5.35
N ASN A 11 0.75 29.22 5.26
CA ASN A 11 -0.33 28.26 5.12
C ASN A 11 -1.23 28.22 6.36
N LEU A 12 -0.71 28.67 7.50
CA LEU A 12 -1.44 28.78 8.77
C LEU A 12 -2.76 29.56 8.65
N LYS A 13 -2.81 30.59 7.80
CA LYS A 13 -4.02 31.42 7.61
C LYS A 13 -5.18 30.68 6.96
N TYR A 14 -4.92 29.55 6.30
CA TYR A 14 -5.94 28.75 5.62
C TYR A 14 -6.58 27.71 6.53
N VAL A 15 -6.01 27.43 7.70
CA VAL A 15 -6.60 26.45 8.62
C VAL A 15 -7.81 27.04 9.33
N ASN A 16 -8.95 26.36 9.22
CA ASN A 16 -10.18 26.67 9.94
C ASN A 16 -10.58 25.49 10.85
N PRO A 17 -10.22 25.51 12.15
CA PRO A 17 -10.56 24.45 13.10
C PRO A 17 -12.07 24.24 13.35
N LEU A 18 -12.94 25.08 12.80
CA LEU A 18 -14.39 24.88 12.89
C LEU A 18 -14.91 23.84 11.87
N ILE A 19 -14.16 23.52 10.82
CA ILE A 19 -14.58 22.48 9.86
C ILE A 19 -14.61 21.12 10.57
N GLY A 20 -15.74 20.41 10.45
CA GLY A 20 -16.01 19.14 11.15
C GLY A 20 -16.63 19.31 12.54
N THR A 21 -16.84 20.54 13.03
CA THR A 21 -17.48 20.77 14.34
C THR A 21 -19.02 20.77 14.30
N GLY A 22 -19.60 20.69 13.10
CA GLY A 22 -21.03 20.47 12.87
C GLY A 22 -21.24 19.25 11.96
N GLY A 23 -22.51 18.96 11.65
CA GLY A 23 -22.83 17.72 10.94
C GLY A 23 -22.42 16.52 11.79
N HIS A 24 -21.68 15.58 11.22
CA HIS A 24 -21.19 14.39 11.95
C HIS A 24 -19.66 14.29 11.97
N GLY A 25 -18.95 15.41 11.81
CA GLY A 25 -17.48 15.42 11.80
C GLY A 25 -16.84 15.16 13.16
N HIS A 26 -17.51 15.53 14.25
CA HIS A 26 -17.05 15.39 15.64
C HIS A 26 -15.63 15.94 15.90
N THR A 27 -15.23 17.02 15.24
CA THR A 27 -13.98 17.73 15.58
C THR A 27 -14.22 18.75 16.69
N HIS A 28 -13.16 19.37 17.18
CA HIS A 28 -13.27 20.42 18.19
C HIS A 28 -12.36 21.63 17.84
N PRO A 29 -12.80 22.87 18.10
CA PRO A 29 -12.05 24.08 17.72
C PRO A 29 -10.98 24.48 18.74
N GLY A 30 -10.76 23.66 19.77
CA GLY A 30 -9.86 23.93 20.87
C GLY A 30 -8.40 24.12 20.42
N ALA A 31 -7.70 25.02 21.10
CA ALA A 31 -6.28 25.25 20.89
C ALA A 31 -5.47 23.98 21.20
N SER A 32 -4.65 23.56 20.24
CA SER A 32 -3.74 22.41 20.37
C SER A 32 -2.51 22.62 19.51
N VAL A 33 -1.48 21.81 19.74
CA VAL A 33 -0.28 21.69 18.90
C VAL A 33 -0.26 20.30 18.24
N PRO A 34 0.54 20.08 17.18
CA PRO A 34 0.66 18.75 16.57
C PRO A 34 0.94 17.66 17.62
N ASN A 35 0.15 16.59 17.56
CA ASN A 35 0.17 15.44 18.47
C ASN A 35 0.06 15.80 19.97
N GLY A 36 -0.50 16.96 20.31
CA GLY A 36 -0.63 17.43 21.68
C GLY A 36 -1.59 16.57 22.50
N PHE A 37 -1.22 16.24 23.74
CA PHE A 37 -2.14 15.63 24.70
C PHE A 37 -3.20 16.62 25.18
N VAL A 38 -2.82 17.91 25.26
CA VAL A 38 -3.75 19.00 25.55
C VAL A 38 -4.38 19.51 24.26
N GLY A 39 -5.71 19.43 24.21
CA GLY A 39 -6.54 20.22 23.33
C GLY A 39 -7.42 21.10 24.20
N LEU A 40 -7.05 22.36 24.41
CA LEU A 40 -7.76 23.27 25.31
C LEU A 40 -8.87 24.00 24.56
N GLY A 41 -10.13 23.69 24.85
CA GLY A 41 -11.26 24.21 24.07
C GLY A 41 -12.58 24.24 24.82
N PRO A 42 -13.61 24.83 24.20
CA PRO A 42 -14.96 24.90 24.75
C PRO A 42 -15.68 23.55 24.75
N ASP A 43 -16.43 23.27 25.81
CA ASP A 43 -17.44 22.20 25.85
C ASP A 43 -18.83 22.82 25.78
N THR A 44 -19.65 22.46 24.78
CA THR A 44 -21.03 22.93 24.62
C THR A 44 -22.05 21.87 25.00
N ARG A 45 -21.73 20.58 24.88
CA ARG A 45 -22.65 19.47 25.18
C ARG A 45 -21.92 18.22 25.64
N VAL A 46 -22.62 17.36 26.38
CA VAL A 46 -22.11 16.08 26.88
C VAL A 46 -23.01 14.89 26.53
N GLU A 47 -24.12 15.13 25.84
CA GLU A 47 -25.13 14.12 25.52
C GLU A 47 -25.37 14.02 24.02
N GLY A 48 -25.71 12.81 23.56
CA GLY A 48 -25.91 12.50 22.15
C GLY A 48 -24.61 12.09 21.44
N TRP A 49 -24.76 11.56 20.23
CA TRP A 49 -23.64 11.09 19.42
C TRP A 49 -22.73 12.24 18.99
N ASP A 50 -23.32 13.38 18.60
CA ASP A 50 -22.56 14.58 18.21
C ASP A 50 -21.81 15.27 19.37
N ALA A 51 -21.87 14.73 20.59
CA ALA A 51 -21.14 15.24 21.76
C ALA A 51 -19.76 14.56 21.97
N CYS A 52 -19.32 13.68 21.07
CA CYS A 52 -18.06 12.95 21.23
C CYS A 52 -16.87 13.87 21.50
N SER A 53 -16.74 14.96 20.74
CA SER A 53 -15.68 15.95 20.90
C SER A 53 -15.95 16.99 21.99
N GLY A 54 -17.14 17.03 22.58
CA GLY A 54 -17.57 18.02 23.59
C GLY A 54 -18.14 19.30 23.01
N TYR A 55 -17.96 19.56 21.71
CA TYR A 55 -18.37 20.79 21.05
C TYR A 55 -19.25 20.52 19.83
N TYR A 56 -20.29 21.34 19.64
CA TYR A 56 -21.12 21.32 18.45
C TYR A 56 -21.44 22.73 17.95
N ASP A 57 -21.18 23.00 16.67
CA ASP A 57 -21.18 24.37 16.11
C ASP A 57 -22.49 25.14 16.30
N SER A 58 -23.64 24.45 16.24
CA SER A 58 -24.96 25.07 16.36
C SER A 58 -25.34 25.44 17.80
N ASP A 59 -24.60 24.96 18.80
CA ASP A 59 -24.84 25.33 20.19
C ASP A 59 -24.55 26.81 20.44
N ARG A 60 -25.30 27.39 21.37
CA ARG A 60 -25.24 28.83 21.71
C ARG A 60 -24.91 29.09 23.17
N SER A 61 -24.40 28.06 23.85
CA SER A 61 -23.96 28.14 25.24
C SER A 61 -22.83 27.15 25.52
N ILE A 62 -21.96 27.50 26.46
CA ILE A 62 -20.74 26.79 26.82
C ILE A 62 -20.82 26.38 28.30
N LEU A 63 -20.48 25.13 28.60
CA LEU A 63 -20.31 24.60 29.96
C LEU A 63 -19.02 25.13 30.60
N GLY A 64 -17.95 25.16 29.82
CA GLY A 64 -16.65 25.64 30.26
C GLY A 64 -15.58 25.27 29.24
N PHE A 65 -14.34 25.26 29.69
CA PHE A 65 -13.18 24.97 28.86
C PHE A 65 -12.35 23.84 29.49
N SER A 66 -12.35 22.65 28.87
CA SER A 66 -11.60 21.49 29.35
C SER A 66 -10.31 21.26 28.54
N HIS A 67 -9.45 20.35 29.02
CA HIS A 67 -8.05 20.25 28.58
C HIS A 67 -7.74 19.07 27.66
N THR A 68 -8.64 18.10 27.58
CA THR A 68 -8.47 16.87 26.80
C THR A 68 -9.71 16.66 25.94
N HIS A 69 -9.52 16.33 24.66
CA HIS A 69 -10.63 16.09 23.72
C HIS A 69 -10.21 15.02 22.71
N LEU A 70 -11.20 14.30 22.19
CA LEU A 70 -11.04 13.44 21.03
C LEU A 70 -11.41 14.23 19.76
N SER A 71 -10.76 13.92 18.64
CA SER A 71 -11.07 14.51 17.33
C SER A 71 -11.64 13.43 16.43
N GLY A 72 -12.91 13.58 16.05
CA GLY A 72 -13.54 12.76 15.03
C GLY A 72 -14.10 11.43 15.48
N THR A 73 -14.09 11.09 16.77
CA THR A 73 -14.49 9.75 17.22
C THR A 73 -16.01 9.57 17.25
N GLY A 74 -16.49 8.34 17.04
CA GLY A 74 -17.89 7.95 17.23
C GLY A 74 -18.29 7.62 18.68
N ILE A 75 -17.35 7.67 19.62
CA ILE A 75 -17.58 7.46 21.06
C ILE A 75 -16.91 8.57 21.86
N ALA A 76 -17.63 9.09 22.86
CA ALA A 76 -17.19 10.15 23.74
C ALA A 76 -16.24 9.65 24.84
N ASP A 77 -15.19 10.42 25.13
CA ASP A 77 -14.34 10.30 26.33
C ASP A 77 -13.60 11.65 26.51
N TYR A 78 -12.64 11.73 27.43
CA TYR A 78 -11.91 12.94 27.81
C TYR A 78 -12.85 14.03 28.34
N GLY A 79 -12.58 15.31 28.10
CA GLY A 79 -13.24 16.44 28.77
C GLY A 79 -12.70 16.68 30.18
N ASP A 80 -11.40 16.45 30.42
CA ASP A 80 -10.83 16.55 31.76
C ASP A 80 -10.56 17.99 32.17
N ILE A 81 -10.84 18.26 33.46
CA ILE A 81 -10.54 19.53 34.14
C ILE A 81 -11.26 20.69 33.43
N LEU A 82 -12.57 20.78 33.63
CA LEU A 82 -13.38 21.87 33.09
C LEU A 82 -13.18 23.12 33.94
N ILE A 83 -12.85 24.24 33.28
CA ILE A 83 -12.70 25.54 33.91
C ILE A 83 -13.67 26.54 33.29
N LEU A 84 -14.36 27.32 34.12
CA LEU A 84 -15.24 28.39 33.68
C LEU A 84 -15.07 29.64 34.55
N PRO A 85 -14.72 30.81 33.96
CA PRO A 85 -14.83 32.09 34.67
C PRO A 85 -16.30 32.53 34.73
N LYS A 86 -16.74 33.02 35.89
CA LYS A 86 -18.11 33.51 36.12
C LYS A 86 -18.09 34.84 36.86
N ILE A 87 -18.96 35.77 36.46
CA ILE A 87 -19.20 37.02 37.20
C ILE A 87 -20.40 36.84 38.12
N GLY A 88 -20.28 37.30 39.37
CA GLY A 88 -21.39 37.35 40.32
C GLY A 88 -21.57 36.04 41.11
N THR A 89 -22.80 35.56 41.23
CA THR A 89 -23.12 34.37 42.03
C THR A 89 -22.78 33.09 41.26
N MET A 90 -22.21 32.09 41.95
CA MET A 90 -21.89 30.77 41.40
C MET A 90 -22.95 29.73 41.80
N THR A 91 -23.35 28.90 40.85
CA THR A 91 -24.11 27.65 41.06
C THR A 91 -23.25 26.47 40.60
N LEU A 92 -23.56 25.26 41.09
CA LEU A 92 -22.82 24.04 40.72
C LEU A 92 -23.51 23.21 39.65
N GLU A 93 -24.81 23.44 39.44
CA GLU A 93 -25.55 22.80 38.36
C GLU A 93 -25.20 23.47 37.03
N PRO A 94 -24.95 22.69 35.94
CA PRO A 94 -24.60 23.25 34.65
C PRO A 94 -25.76 23.99 33.98
N GLY A 95 -27.01 23.53 34.16
CA GLY A 95 -28.14 23.94 33.33
C GLY A 95 -28.16 23.25 31.96
N THR A 96 -29.28 23.33 31.23
CA THR A 96 -29.47 22.63 29.95
C THR A 96 -29.14 23.52 28.75
N LEU A 97 -29.10 22.95 27.53
CA LEU A 97 -28.93 23.72 26.29
C LEU A 97 -30.11 24.69 26.05
N GLU A 98 -31.33 24.26 26.40
CA GLU A 98 -32.57 25.03 26.25
C GLU A 98 -32.71 26.12 27.32
N ASN A 99 -32.23 25.83 28.53
CA ASN A 99 -32.30 26.74 29.68
C ASN A 99 -30.92 26.90 30.36
N PRO A 100 -29.93 27.51 29.68
CA PRO A 100 -28.58 27.65 30.22
C PRO A 100 -28.52 28.52 31.47
N ASP A 101 -29.44 29.48 31.59
CA ASP A 101 -29.50 30.43 32.71
C ASP A 101 -29.95 29.78 34.04
N SER A 102 -30.36 28.50 34.01
CA SER A 102 -30.66 27.71 35.22
C SER A 102 -29.43 27.23 35.98
N GLY A 103 -28.24 27.34 35.38
CA GLY A 103 -27.00 26.83 35.94
C GLY A 103 -25.79 27.72 35.67
N TYR A 104 -24.58 27.15 35.74
CA TYR A 104 -23.33 27.88 35.51
C TYR A 104 -23.04 28.14 34.03
N ARG A 105 -23.69 27.39 33.12
CA ARG A 105 -23.49 27.49 31.67
C ARG A 105 -23.67 28.93 31.16
N GLU A 106 -22.77 29.34 30.27
CA GLU A 106 -22.73 30.72 29.76
C GLU A 106 -23.12 30.76 28.29
N ARG A 107 -24.05 31.66 27.94
CA ARG A 107 -24.30 31.99 26.52
C ARG A 107 -23.10 32.73 25.94
N PHE A 108 -22.87 32.60 24.64
CA PHE A 108 -21.77 33.30 23.96
C PHE A 108 -22.19 33.91 22.63
N ASP A 109 -21.46 34.94 22.21
CA ASP A 109 -21.64 35.56 20.90
C ASP A 109 -20.87 34.75 19.85
N LYS A 110 -21.60 33.98 19.05
CA LYS A 110 -21.03 33.16 17.98
C LYS A 110 -20.23 33.97 16.95
N ASN A 111 -20.58 35.24 16.71
CA ASN A 111 -19.83 36.10 15.79
C ASN A 111 -18.48 36.55 16.35
N SER A 112 -18.28 36.46 17.66
CA SER A 112 -17.02 36.75 18.33
C SER A 112 -16.08 35.53 18.39
N GLU A 113 -16.58 34.35 18.04
CA GLU A 113 -15.81 33.12 18.08
C GLU A 113 -14.79 33.08 16.94
N THR A 114 -13.54 32.86 17.30
CA THR A 114 -12.44 32.71 16.36
C THR A 114 -11.57 31.55 16.79
N ALA A 115 -11.25 30.67 15.85
CA ALA A 115 -10.37 29.53 16.07
C ALA A 115 -9.29 29.53 14.98
N SER A 116 -8.06 29.23 15.38
CA SER A 116 -6.91 29.03 14.49
C SER A 116 -5.97 28.03 15.13
N PRO A 117 -4.98 27.48 14.40
CA PRO A 117 -4.03 26.55 15.00
C PRO A 117 -3.39 27.16 16.26
N ALA A 118 -3.42 26.38 17.35
CA ALA A 118 -2.96 26.75 18.68
C ALA A 118 -3.65 27.96 19.36
N TYR A 119 -4.79 28.45 18.88
CA TYR A 119 -5.50 29.57 19.50
C TYR A 119 -7.01 29.51 19.32
N TYR A 120 -7.74 29.71 20.42
CA TYR A 120 -9.19 29.85 20.43
C TYR A 120 -9.59 31.11 21.19
N LYS A 121 -10.60 31.83 20.71
CA LYS A 121 -11.15 33.01 21.37
C LYS A 121 -12.65 33.08 21.19
N VAL A 122 -13.35 33.49 22.25
CA VAL A 122 -14.80 33.77 22.23
C VAL A 122 -15.17 34.82 23.29
N LYS A 123 -16.28 35.52 23.08
CA LYS A 123 -16.88 36.41 24.07
C LYS A 123 -18.15 35.80 24.65
N LEU A 124 -18.18 35.63 25.97
CA LEU A 124 -19.38 35.22 26.70
C LEU A 124 -20.35 36.41 26.82
N ASN A 125 -21.66 36.14 26.89
CA ASN A 125 -22.69 37.18 26.98
C ASN A 125 -22.61 37.99 28.29
N SER A 126 -21.99 37.41 29.32
CA SER A 126 -21.59 38.11 30.55
C SER A 126 -20.53 39.20 30.35
N GLY A 127 -19.97 39.33 29.13
CA GLY A 127 -18.96 40.31 28.77
C GLY A 127 -17.52 39.83 28.94
N ILE A 128 -17.31 38.58 29.39
CA ILE A 128 -15.99 37.98 29.55
C ILE A 128 -15.42 37.64 28.17
N GLN A 129 -14.22 38.15 27.84
CA GLN A 129 -13.46 37.67 26.70
C GLN A 129 -12.57 36.51 27.16
N VAL A 130 -12.67 35.39 26.44
CA VAL A 130 -11.90 34.17 26.67
C VAL A 130 -10.90 34.01 25.54
N GLU A 131 -9.64 33.79 25.88
CA GLU A 131 -8.57 33.43 24.94
C GLU A 131 -7.80 32.23 25.48
N LEU A 132 -7.57 31.23 24.64
CA LEU A 132 -6.95 29.96 25.00
C LEU A 132 -5.79 29.63 24.06
N THR A 133 -4.72 29.08 24.61
CA THR A 133 -3.63 28.46 23.84
C THR A 133 -3.11 27.23 24.57
N ALA A 134 -2.40 26.36 23.85
CA ALA A 134 -1.89 25.12 24.40
C ALA A 134 -0.48 24.79 23.89
N LYS A 135 0.19 23.94 24.66
CA LYS A 135 1.39 23.18 24.31
C LYS A 135 1.06 21.69 24.37
N GLN A 136 2.05 20.83 24.21
CA GLN A 136 1.83 19.38 24.17
C GLN A 136 1.14 18.85 25.44
N ARG A 137 1.43 19.39 26.63
CA ARG A 137 0.95 18.88 27.92
C ARG A 137 0.42 19.97 28.84
N SER A 138 0.32 21.21 28.34
CA SER A 138 -0.02 22.37 29.14
C SER A 138 -0.98 23.31 28.43
N GLY A 139 -1.98 23.82 29.15
CA GLY A 139 -2.93 24.83 28.69
C GLY A 139 -2.66 26.21 29.30
N PHE A 140 -3.02 27.27 28.59
CA PHE A 140 -2.93 28.65 29.05
C PHE A 140 -4.22 29.38 28.70
N HIS A 141 -4.92 29.86 29.73
CA HIS A 141 -6.11 30.68 29.64
C HIS A 141 -5.75 32.15 29.89
N TYR A 142 -6.36 33.04 29.12
CA TYR A 142 -6.36 34.46 29.36
C TYR A 142 -7.79 35.01 29.29
N TYR A 143 -8.25 35.57 30.40
CA TYR A 143 -9.58 36.12 30.54
C TYR A 143 -9.51 37.63 30.75
N THR A 144 -10.35 38.37 30.03
CA THR A 144 -10.57 39.81 30.23
C THR A 144 -12.00 40.05 30.68
N PHE A 145 -12.18 40.84 31.74
CA PHE A 145 -13.47 41.07 32.38
C PHE A 145 -13.95 42.53 32.20
N PRO A 146 -15.26 42.79 32.26
CA PRO A 146 -15.80 44.14 32.42
C PRO A 146 -15.27 44.83 33.70
N GLU A 147 -15.33 46.16 33.74
CA GLU A 147 -14.94 46.93 34.93
C GLU A 147 -15.72 46.51 36.18
N ASN A 148 -15.02 46.45 37.32
CA ASN A 148 -15.58 46.08 38.64
C ASN A 148 -16.26 44.69 38.67
N ALA A 149 -15.88 43.79 37.77
CA ALA A 149 -16.39 42.42 37.76
C ALA A 149 -15.91 41.64 38.97
N LYS A 150 -16.85 41.12 39.78
CA LYS A 150 -16.56 40.16 40.85
C LYS A 150 -16.42 38.77 40.25
N VAL A 151 -15.18 38.29 40.16
CA VAL A 151 -14.84 37.09 39.42
C VAL A 151 -14.76 35.87 40.33
N ASN A 152 -15.42 34.81 39.87
CA ASN A 152 -15.23 33.44 40.34
C ASN A 152 -14.63 32.59 39.22
N LEU A 153 -13.83 31.59 39.59
CA LEU A 153 -13.35 30.57 38.66
C LEU A 153 -13.84 29.19 39.13
N LEU A 154 -14.71 28.57 38.35
CA LEU A 154 -15.16 27.19 38.54
C LEU A 154 -14.06 26.22 38.09
N ILE A 155 -13.81 25.20 38.89
CA ILE A 155 -13.11 23.98 38.51
C ILE A 155 -14.07 22.82 38.75
N ASP A 156 -14.52 22.21 37.67
CA ASP A 156 -15.46 21.09 37.69
C ASP A 156 -14.72 19.81 37.27
N LEU A 157 -14.50 18.91 38.23
CA LEU A 157 -13.88 17.59 38.01
C LEU A 157 -14.93 16.50 37.79
N VAL A 158 -16.22 16.86 37.81
CA VAL A 158 -17.39 16.00 37.63
C VAL A 158 -17.82 15.97 36.16
N HIS A 159 -17.54 17.05 35.41
CA HIS A 159 -17.82 17.19 33.99
C HIS A 159 -17.61 15.88 33.19
N ARG A 160 -18.52 15.62 32.22
CA ARG A 160 -18.73 14.33 31.50
C ARG A 160 -19.45 13.22 32.30
N ARG A 161 -20.35 13.64 33.19
CA ARG A 161 -21.23 12.85 34.08
C ARG A 161 -20.57 12.32 35.34
N ASP A 162 -21.27 12.50 36.44
CA ASP A 162 -20.83 12.23 37.80
C ASP A 162 -20.53 10.75 38.07
N GLU A 163 -21.26 9.86 37.40
CA GLU A 163 -21.14 8.39 37.53
C GLU A 163 -19.78 7.88 37.02
N ASN A 164 -19.17 8.65 36.13
CA ASN A 164 -17.94 8.29 35.43
C ASN A 164 -16.69 8.70 36.21
N THR A 165 -16.78 9.47 37.30
CA THR A 165 -15.59 9.82 38.10
C THR A 165 -15.37 8.82 39.23
N LEU A 166 -14.32 8.00 39.09
CA LEU A 166 -13.94 6.98 40.07
C LEU A 166 -13.31 7.58 41.32
N SER A 167 -12.49 8.62 41.15
CA SER A 167 -11.86 9.36 42.25
C SER A 167 -11.34 10.71 41.75
N ALA A 168 -11.55 11.76 42.53
CA ALA A 168 -10.97 13.07 42.31
C ALA A 168 -10.27 13.57 43.58
N SER A 169 -9.25 14.39 43.39
CA SER A 169 -8.57 15.13 44.46
C SER A 169 -8.37 16.58 44.04
N LEU A 170 -8.47 17.48 45.00
CA LEU A 170 -8.14 18.90 44.82
C LEU A 170 -7.49 19.42 46.09
N LYS A 171 -6.38 20.16 45.95
CA LYS A 171 -5.66 20.77 47.07
C LYS A 171 -5.08 22.12 46.68
N VAL A 172 -5.33 23.13 47.51
CA VAL A 172 -4.69 24.44 47.43
C VAL A 172 -3.36 24.39 48.18
N LEU A 173 -2.25 24.65 47.48
CA LEU A 173 -0.91 24.67 48.08
C LEU A 173 -0.56 26.05 48.65
N ASP A 174 -0.93 27.09 47.91
CA ASP A 174 -0.70 28.51 48.24
C ASP A 174 -1.76 29.35 47.50
N PRO A 175 -1.83 30.69 47.72
CA PRO A 175 -2.84 31.53 47.07
C PRO A 175 -2.81 31.55 45.53
N TYR A 176 -1.81 30.94 44.89
CA TYR A 176 -1.64 30.95 43.44
C TYR A 176 -1.65 29.56 42.82
N THR A 177 -1.74 28.49 43.64
CA THR A 177 -1.42 27.13 43.19
C THR A 177 -2.41 26.11 43.68
N ILE A 178 -2.96 25.35 42.73
CA ILE A 178 -3.92 24.26 42.98
C ILE A 178 -3.40 23.02 42.29
N VAL A 179 -3.46 21.88 42.97
CA VAL A 179 -3.05 20.58 42.44
C VAL A 179 -4.14 19.55 42.69
N GLY A 180 -4.12 18.48 41.91
CA GLY A 180 -5.10 17.43 42.10
C GLY A 180 -5.03 16.34 41.04
N SER A 181 -6.08 15.55 41.01
CA SER A 181 -6.26 14.45 40.08
C SER A 181 -7.73 14.22 39.77
N ARG A 182 -7.98 13.67 38.58
CA ARG A 182 -9.24 13.06 38.18
C ARG A 182 -8.93 11.66 37.65
N ILE A 183 -9.60 10.67 38.20
CA ILE A 183 -9.60 9.30 37.73
C ILE A 183 -11.03 8.98 37.32
N SER A 184 -11.22 8.64 36.05
CA SER A 184 -12.53 8.46 35.43
C SER A 184 -12.63 7.13 34.69
N GLN A 185 -13.86 6.74 34.40
CA GLN A 185 -14.24 5.61 33.57
C GLN A 185 -15.29 6.08 32.56
N SER A 186 -15.03 5.87 31.28
CA SER A 186 -15.99 6.11 30.20
C SER A 186 -15.77 5.06 29.13
N TRP A 187 -15.37 5.44 27.91
CA TRP A 187 -14.93 4.50 26.89
C TRP A 187 -13.65 3.78 27.33
N SER A 188 -12.67 4.52 27.83
CA SER A 188 -11.58 3.96 28.61
C SER A 188 -12.10 3.47 29.96
N PRO A 189 -11.88 2.20 30.33
CA PRO A 189 -12.36 1.67 31.61
C PRO A 189 -11.70 2.33 32.81
N GLU A 190 -10.55 2.97 32.61
CA GLU A 190 -9.85 3.73 33.64
C GLU A 190 -8.90 4.72 32.99
N GLN A 191 -9.06 6.00 33.32
CA GLN A 191 -8.28 7.11 32.80
C GLN A 191 -7.78 7.95 33.97
N ARG A 192 -6.47 8.24 34.01
CA ARG A 192 -5.85 9.02 35.08
C ARG A 192 -5.27 10.32 34.56
N ILE A 193 -5.73 11.43 35.13
CA ILE A 193 -5.20 12.76 34.84
C ILE A 193 -4.83 13.44 36.16
N TYR A 194 -3.59 13.87 36.26
CA TYR A 194 -3.07 14.72 37.34
C TYR A 194 -2.87 16.13 36.79
N PHE A 195 -3.12 17.13 37.62
CA PHE A 195 -3.01 18.53 37.20
C PHE A 195 -2.25 19.40 38.19
N TYR A 196 -1.64 20.44 37.63
CA TYR A 196 -0.97 21.51 38.36
C TYR A 196 -1.37 22.86 37.77
N ILE A 197 -2.18 23.62 38.52
CA ILE A 197 -2.77 24.90 38.10
C ILE A 197 -2.04 26.04 38.81
N LYS A 198 -1.63 27.05 38.03
CA LYS A 198 -1.15 28.35 38.50
C LYS A 198 -2.09 29.46 38.04
N ILE A 199 -2.44 30.37 38.94
CA ILE A 199 -3.19 31.60 38.64
C ILE A 199 -2.31 32.84 38.91
N ASP A 200 -2.49 33.92 38.15
CA ASP A 200 -1.69 35.15 38.32
C ASP A 200 -2.26 36.14 39.36
N LYS A 201 -3.47 35.89 39.87
CA LYS A 201 -4.12 36.65 40.94
C LYS A 201 -4.20 35.81 42.21
N PRO A 202 -4.08 36.42 43.41
CA PRO A 202 -4.21 35.68 44.66
C PRO A 202 -5.66 35.23 44.86
N LEU A 203 -5.84 33.95 45.15
CA LEU A 203 -7.08 33.38 45.65
C LEU A 203 -7.48 34.04 46.98
N GLN A 204 -8.70 34.56 47.07
CA GLN A 204 -9.24 35.08 48.33
C GLN A 204 -9.89 33.96 49.14
N LYS A 205 -10.79 33.21 48.52
CA LYS A 205 -11.49 32.06 49.13
C LYS A 205 -11.73 30.97 48.10
N ILE A 206 -11.79 29.73 48.58
CA ILE A 206 -12.21 28.58 47.79
C ILE A 206 -13.38 27.92 48.51
N TYR A 207 -14.36 27.48 47.73
CA TYR A 207 -15.43 26.62 48.20
C TYR A 207 -15.38 25.33 47.41
N ILE A 208 -15.45 24.21 48.11
CA ILE A 208 -15.42 22.87 47.53
C ILE A 208 -16.70 22.16 47.91
N SER A 209 -17.38 21.60 46.92
CA SER A 209 -18.44 20.60 47.10
C SER A 209 -17.88 19.21 46.85
N THR A 210 -18.34 18.25 47.65
CA THR A 210 -18.01 16.83 47.53
C THR A 210 -19.30 16.01 47.48
N ASP A 211 -19.41 15.07 46.54
CA ASP A 211 -20.57 14.18 46.39
C ASP A 211 -21.92 14.93 46.23
N GLY A 212 -21.95 16.05 45.50
CA GLY A 212 -23.14 16.87 45.30
C GLY A 212 -23.69 17.55 46.58
N LYS A 213 -22.88 17.59 47.65
CA LYS A 213 -23.28 18.19 48.95
C LYS A 213 -23.03 19.69 48.99
N ASN A 214 -23.34 20.31 50.13
CA ASN A 214 -23.12 21.73 50.38
C ASN A 214 -21.68 22.17 50.11
N LEU A 215 -21.54 23.40 49.61
CA LEU A 215 -20.27 24.10 49.44
C LEU A 215 -19.64 24.42 50.80
N ASN A 216 -18.39 23.99 51.00
CA ASN A 216 -17.64 24.23 52.22
C ASN A 216 -16.32 24.96 51.92
N GLN A 217 -15.89 25.87 52.79
CA GLN A 217 -14.57 26.50 52.69
C GLN A 217 -13.48 25.51 53.09
N LEU A 218 -13.01 24.70 52.14
CA LEU A 218 -12.01 23.66 52.34
C LEU A 218 -10.74 23.98 51.54
N LYS A 219 -9.58 23.65 52.08
CA LYS A 219 -8.28 23.76 51.36
C LYS A 219 -7.90 22.49 50.60
N SER A 220 -8.58 21.39 50.87
CA SER A 220 -8.36 20.12 50.18
C SER A 220 -9.58 19.21 50.29
N ALA A 221 -9.82 18.39 49.27
CA ALA A 221 -10.83 17.35 49.27
C ALA A 221 -10.39 16.14 48.45
N ASN A 222 -10.88 14.96 48.84
CA ASN A 222 -10.85 13.74 48.04
C ASN A 222 -12.27 13.16 48.05
N SER A 223 -12.84 12.92 46.89
CA SER A 223 -14.22 12.44 46.71
C SER A 223 -14.38 11.93 45.27
N LYS A 224 -15.48 11.24 44.97
CA LYS A 224 -15.81 10.90 43.59
C LYS A 224 -16.31 12.09 42.79
N GLN A 225 -16.92 13.07 43.44
CA GLN A 225 -17.45 14.25 42.77
C GLN A 225 -16.88 15.49 43.44
N ILE A 226 -16.00 16.21 42.74
CA ILE A 226 -15.44 17.46 43.23
C ILE A 226 -15.76 18.57 42.24
N GLN A 227 -16.52 19.55 42.71
CA GLN A 227 -16.65 20.85 42.06
C GLN A 227 -16.18 21.92 43.04
N SER A 228 -15.55 22.97 42.53
CA SER A 228 -15.09 24.06 43.36
C SER A 228 -15.20 25.39 42.63
N TYR A 229 -15.38 26.47 43.37
CA TYR A 229 -15.16 27.81 42.82
C TYR A 229 -14.20 28.62 43.69
N LEU A 230 -13.41 29.43 42.98
CA LEU A 230 -12.37 30.28 43.52
C LEU A 230 -12.87 31.72 43.46
N GLU A 231 -13.08 32.35 44.62
CA GLU A 231 -13.35 33.79 44.70
C GLU A 231 -12.03 34.57 44.52
N LEU A 232 -11.96 35.38 43.47
CA LEU A 232 -10.79 36.20 43.14
C LEU A 232 -11.01 37.70 43.43
N GLY A 233 -12.24 38.09 43.71
CA GLY A 233 -12.63 39.48 43.96
C GLY A 233 -12.79 40.28 42.68
N GLU A 234 -12.58 41.59 42.77
CA GLU A 234 -12.72 42.51 41.64
C GLU A 234 -11.39 42.61 40.87
N ILE A 235 -11.38 42.08 39.64
CA ILE A 235 -10.21 42.04 38.77
C ILE A 235 -10.61 42.33 37.32
N SER A 236 -9.70 42.94 36.54
CA SER A 236 -9.93 43.24 35.12
C SER A 236 -9.44 42.15 34.16
N ASN A 237 -8.52 41.30 34.62
CA ASN A 237 -8.00 40.17 33.86
C ASN A 237 -7.55 39.03 34.77
N LEU A 238 -7.48 37.82 34.21
CA LEU A 238 -6.97 36.62 34.87
C LEU A 238 -6.19 35.76 33.88
N LYS A 239 -5.02 35.30 34.29
CA LYS A 239 -4.20 34.32 33.57
C LYS A 239 -4.13 33.02 34.36
N VAL A 240 -4.41 31.90 33.69
CA VAL A 240 -4.37 30.57 34.29
C VAL A 240 -3.48 29.67 33.44
N ARG A 241 -2.49 29.04 34.05
CA ARG A 241 -1.59 28.08 33.41
C ARG A 241 -1.72 26.72 34.05
N ILE A 242 -1.84 25.68 33.24
CA ILE A 242 -2.19 24.34 33.72
C ILE A 242 -1.31 23.32 33.02
N GLY A 243 -0.56 22.53 33.78
CA GLY A 243 0.08 21.32 33.28
C GLY A 243 -0.76 20.10 33.63
N ILE A 244 -0.81 19.12 32.73
CA ILE A 244 -1.41 17.82 32.98
C ILE A 244 -0.39 16.69 32.85
N SER A 245 -0.66 15.54 33.46
CA SER A 245 0.16 14.33 33.38
C SER A 245 -0.69 13.09 33.63
N ALA A 246 -0.38 11.98 32.96
CA ALA A 246 -0.94 10.66 33.26
C ALA A 246 -0.17 9.90 34.37
N VAL A 247 0.94 10.48 34.84
CA VAL A 247 1.87 9.85 35.77
C VAL A 247 1.58 10.30 37.20
N ASP A 248 1.78 11.59 37.49
CA ASP A 248 1.57 12.19 38.82
C ASP A 248 1.57 13.74 38.77
N ILE A 249 1.25 14.36 39.92
CA ILE A 249 1.23 15.83 40.09
C ILE A 249 2.60 16.47 39.82
N ASN A 250 3.70 15.80 40.16
CA ASN A 250 5.05 16.34 39.94
C ASN A 250 5.40 16.35 38.44
N GLY A 251 4.93 15.36 37.69
CA GLY A 251 4.97 15.32 36.24
C GLY A 251 4.21 16.49 35.63
N ALA A 252 2.97 16.72 36.06
CA ALA A 252 2.16 17.86 35.64
C ALA A 252 2.86 19.21 35.92
N GLN A 253 3.49 19.35 37.10
CA GLN A 253 4.28 20.54 37.44
C GLN A 253 5.49 20.73 36.50
N ARG A 254 6.25 19.66 36.22
CA ARG A 254 7.42 19.72 35.32
C ARG A 254 7.01 20.03 33.88
N ASN A 255 5.92 19.43 33.41
CA ASN A 255 5.34 19.72 32.10
C ASN A 255 5.04 21.22 31.98
N LEU A 256 4.32 21.79 32.95
CA LEU A 256 4.01 23.21 32.94
C LEU A 256 5.26 24.10 32.98
N ALA A 257 6.19 23.80 33.89
CA ALA A 257 7.41 24.58 34.06
C ALA A 257 8.30 24.57 32.81
N LYS A 258 8.30 23.48 32.04
CA LYS A 258 9.07 23.35 30.81
C LYS A 258 8.40 24.03 29.61
N GLU A 259 7.09 23.87 29.47
CA GLU A 259 6.36 24.27 28.27
C GLU A 259 5.86 25.72 28.32
N ILE A 260 5.44 26.21 29.49
CA ILE A 260 4.87 27.55 29.67
C ILE A 260 5.47 28.19 30.94
N PRO A 261 6.76 28.56 30.96
CA PRO A 261 7.44 29.05 32.17
C PRO A 261 7.01 30.44 32.61
N THR A 262 6.61 31.31 31.69
CA THR A 262 6.28 32.73 31.92
C THR A 262 4.78 33.00 31.80
N TRP A 263 4.36 34.24 32.10
CA TRP A 263 2.99 34.72 31.93
C TRP A 263 2.76 35.44 30.58
N GLN A 264 3.64 35.22 29.60
CA GLN A 264 3.54 35.81 28.26
C GLN A 264 2.65 34.96 27.36
N PHE A 265 1.35 35.29 27.37
CA PHE A 265 0.33 34.53 26.66
C PHE A 265 0.55 34.53 25.14
N TYR A 266 0.74 35.71 24.54
CA TYR A 266 0.92 35.82 23.09
C TYR A 266 2.25 35.20 22.59
N GLU A 267 3.32 35.24 23.39
CA GLU A 267 4.55 34.49 23.07
C GLU A 267 4.31 32.96 23.06
N THR A 268 3.43 32.47 23.95
CA THR A 268 3.04 31.05 23.95
C THR A 268 2.22 30.72 22.70
N VAL A 269 1.27 31.58 22.31
CA VAL A 269 0.51 31.46 21.06
C VAL A 269 1.45 31.38 19.86
N ASP A 270 2.38 32.34 19.73
CA ASP A 270 3.27 32.44 18.58
C ASP A 270 4.21 31.24 18.47
N SER A 271 4.80 30.82 19.59
CA SER A 271 5.66 29.63 19.63
C SER A 271 4.90 28.32 19.41
N SER A 272 3.59 28.26 19.71
CA SER A 272 2.76 27.09 19.40
C SER A 272 2.29 27.08 17.94
N LYS A 273 2.06 28.26 17.35
CA LYS A 273 1.80 28.41 15.91
C LYS A 273 3.00 28.00 15.07
N GLU A 274 4.22 28.21 15.57
CA GLU A 274 5.43 27.78 14.87
C GLU A 274 5.49 26.25 14.65
N LEU A 275 5.05 25.47 15.65
CA LEU A 275 4.96 24.01 15.51
C LEU A 275 3.97 23.61 14.39
N TRP A 276 2.90 24.38 14.20
CA TRP A 276 1.98 24.17 13.09
C TRP A 276 2.55 24.61 11.74
N ARG A 277 3.31 25.71 11.70
CA ARG A 277 3.97 26.16 10.45
C ARG A 277 4.89 25.07 9.91
N GLU A 278 5.64 24.39 10.78
CA GLU A 278 6.50 23.27 10.40
C GLU A 278 5.70 22.15 9.71
N LYS A 279 4.59 21.71 10.31
CA LYS A 279 3.77 20.61 9.76
C LYS A 279 3.01 21.01 8.49
N LEU A 280 2.49 22.24 8.43
CA LEU A 280 1.75 22.76 7.27
C LEU A 280 2.66 23.13 6.09
N ALA A 281 3.97 23.21 6.31
CA ALA A 281 4.97 23.41 5.26
C ALA A 281 5.45 22.11 4.62
N LYS A 282 4.97 20.94 5.07
CA LYS A 282 5.32 19.64 4.46
C LYS A 282 4.74 19.45 3.07
N ILE A 283 3.66 20.18 2.74
CA ILE A 283 3.04 20.15 1.42
C ILE A 283 2.62 21.56 1.03
N ASP A 284 3.03 22.02 -0.15
CA ASP A 284 2.53 23.24 -0.77
C ASP A 284 1.61 22.90 -1.94
N ILE A 285 0.46 23.59 -2.03
CA ILE A 285 -0.49 23.44 -3.14
C ILE A 285 -0.70 24.74 -3.92
N GLU A 286 -0.84 24.61 -5.24
CA GLU A 286 -1.14 25.70 -6.15
C GLU A 286 -2.55 25.55 -6.71
N THR A 287 -3.39 26.54 -6.45
CA THR A 287 -4.77 26.62 -6.93
C THR A 287 -5.25 28.06 -6.92
N GLU A 288 -6.12 28.40 -7.87
CA GLU A 288 -6.81 29.69 -7.95
C GLU A 288 -7.98 29.79 -6.96
N ASN A 289 -8.47 28.64 -6.47
CA ASN A 289 -9.60 28.59 -5.53
C ASN A 289 -9.10 28.61 -4.08
N GLU A 290 -9.36 29.71 -3.38
CA GLU A 290 -8.96 29.86 -1.97
C GLU A 290 -9.69 28.87 -1.04
N THR A 291 -10.92 28.46 -1.37
CA THR A 291 -11.67 27.45 -0.61
C THR A 291 -10.94 26.11 -0.60
N ASP A 292 -10.31 25.73 -1.72
CA ASP A 292 -9.52 24.50 -1.80
C ASP A 292 -8.31 24.55 -0.85
N LYS A 293 -7.68 25.71 -0.68
CA LYS A 293 -6.60 25.90 0.31
C LYS A 293 -7.12 25.75 1.73
N ILE A 294 -8.30 26.30 2.02
CA ILE A 294 -8.92 26.17 3.34
C ILE A 294 -9.19 24.71 3.68
N ILE A 295 -9.81 23.96 2.76
CA ILE A 295 -10.11 22.54 2.97
C ILE A 295 -8.81 21.74 3.14
N PHE A 296 -7.85 21.90 2.22
CA PHE A 296 -6.61 21.12 2.23
C PHE A 296 -5.78 21.33 3.50
N TYR A 297 -5.50 22.58 3.88
CA TYR A 297 -4.67 22.84 5.06
C TYR A 297 -5.42 22.54 6.36
N THR A 298 -6.76 22.61 6.37
CA THR A 298 -7.54 22.15 7.52
C THR A 298 -7.53 20.63 7.65
N ALA A 299 -7.65 19.90 6.54
CA ALA A 299 -7.46 18.44 6.54
C ALA A 299 -6.07 18.07 7.05
N LEU A 300 -5.01 18.74 6.56
CA LEU A 300 -3.64 18.52 7.04
C LEU A 300 -3.53 18.80 8.54
N TYR A 301 -4.15 19.88 9.04
CA TYR A 301 -4.24 20.16 10.47
C TYR A 301 -4.87 19.01 11.26
N HIS A 302 -5.99 18.44 10.80
CA HIS A 302 -6.65 17.32 11.48
C HIS A 302 -5.80 16.04 11.52
N THR A 303 -4.99 15.75 10.48
CA THR A 303 -4.11 14.57 10.49
C THR A 303 -3.02 14.60 11.58
N TYR A 304 -2.74 15.76 12.16
CA TYR A 304 -1.81 15.90 13.29
C TYR A 304 -2.51 16.02 14.65
N LYS A 305 -3.84 15.89 14.70
CA LYS A 305 -4.60 15.91 15.96
C LYS A 305 -4.45 14.59 16.73
N ALA A 306 -4.22 13.48 16.04
CA ALA A 306 -3.92 12.18 16.61
C ALA A 306 -2.78 11.51 15.81
N PRO A 307 -1.98 10.59 16.41
CA PRO A 307 -1.99 10.15 17.80
C PRO A 307 -1.55 11.23 18.80
N HIS A 308 -1.90 11.09 20.08
CA HIS A 308 -1.48 12.01 21.15
C HIS A 308 -0.16 11.56 21.78
N ILE A 309 0.74 12.49 22.06
CA ILE A 309 1.88 12.23 22.94
C ILE A 309 1.39 11.85 24.33
N TYR A 310 1.92 10.77 24.91
CA TYR A 310 1.45 10.23 26.19
C TYR A 310 2.63 9.89 27.10
N MET A 311 3.44 10.90 27.38
CA MET A 311 4.68 10.82 28.14
C MET A 311 5.05 12.20 28.66
N ASP A 312 5.45 12.32 29.93
CA ASP A 312 5.89 13.58 30.53
C ASP A 312 7.25 14.04 29.98
N VAL A 313 7.60 15.32 30.22
CA VAL A 313 8.88 15.89 29.77
C VAL A 313 10.11 15.20 30.38
N ASP A 314 9.94 14.51 31.51
CA ASP A 314 10.97 13.70 32.19
C ASP A 314 11.04 12.25 31.67
N LYS A 315 10.35 11.95 30.57
CA LYS A 315 10.28 10.65 29.89
C LYS A 315 9.52 9.56 30.66
N ARG A 316 8.87 9.88 31.78
CA ARG A 316 7.96 8.93 32.44
C ARG A 316 6.62 8.88 31.73
N PHE A 317 6.01 7.70 31.69
CA PHE A 317 4.67 7.51 31.13
C PHE A 317 3.91 6.41 31.86
N ARG A 318 2.57 6.44 31.77
CA ARG A 318 1.70 5.36 32.25
C ARG A 318 1.57 4.31 31.15
N GLY A 319 2.04 3.09 31.42
CA GLY A 319 1.97 1.96 30.50
C GLY A 319 0.59 1.32 30.47
N ALA A 320 0.37 0.45 29.49
CA ALA A 320 -0.87 -0.30 29.31
C ALA A 320 -1.18 -1.28 30.46
N ASP A 321 -0.13 -1.69 31.18
CA ASP A 321 -0.18 -2.46 32.43
C ASP A 321 -0.61 -1.61 33.66
N GLY A 322 -0.87 -0.31 33.47
CA GLY A 322 -1.21 0.64 34.53
C GLY A 322 -0.01 1.09 35.39
N ARG A 323 1.21 0.63 35.10
CA ARG A 323 2.42 1.01 35.85
C ARG A 323 3.08 2.25 35.27
N ILE A 324 3.94 2.89 36.05
CA ILE A 324 4.77 4.00 35.58
C ILE A 324 6.05 3.41 34.99
N HIS A 325 6.35 3.77 33.75
CA HIS A 325 7.56 3.39 33.03
C HIS A 325 8.36 4.65 32.69
N THR A 326 9.62 4.47 32.32
CA THR A 326 10.48 5.55 31.79
C THR A 326 10.96 5.14 30.40
N ALA A 327 10.71 5.98 29.39
CA ALA A 327 11.04 5.67 28.01
C ALA A 327 12.56 5.72 27.76
N GLY A 328 13.11 4.63 27.23
CA GLY A 328 14.51 4.55 26.79
C GLY A 328 14.64 4.81 25.29
N GLY A 329 14.94 6.04 24.89
CA GLY A 329 15.26 6.36 23.49
C GLY A 329 14.07 6.35 22.52
N PHE A 330 12.83 6.51 23.03
CA PHE A 330 11.63 6.66 22.21
C PHE A 330 10.63 7.65 22.84
N THR A 331 9.61 8.05 22.08
CA THR A 331 8.46 8.84 22.55
C THR A 331 7.21 7.97 22.56
N ASN A 332 6.55 7.86 23.72
CA ASN A 332 5.32 7.09 23.84
C ASN A 332 4.10 7.89 23.38
N TYR A 333 3.25 7.26 22.56
CA TYR A 333 1.98 7.79 22.06
C TYR A 333 0.78 6.91 22.46
N THR A 334 -0.40 7.52 22.39
CA THR A 334 -1.73 6.91 22.55
C THR A 334 -2.71 7.48 21.53
N LEU A 335 -3.98 7.08 21.60
CA LEU A 335 -5.04 7.46 20.65
C LEU A 335 -4.78 6.85 19.28
N PHE A 336 -4.68 5.53 19.27
CA PHE A 336 -4.46 4.74 18.06
C PHE A 336 -5.81 4.20 17.57
N SER A 337 -6.51 4.94 16.71
CA SER A 337 -7.78 4.53 16.08
C SER A 337 -7.51 3.60 14.88
N LEU A 338 -7.00 2.40 15.14
CA LEU A 338 -6.29 1.64 14.10
C LEU A 338 -7.21 0.96 13.08
N TRP A 339 -8.51 0.85 13.35
CA TRP A 339 -9.46 0.37 12.35
C TRP A 339 -9.66 1.38 11.22
N ASP A 340 -9.49 2.66 11.51
CA ASP A 340 -9.62 3.76 10.55
C ASP A 340 -8.25 4.09 9.96
N THR A 341 -7.33 4.45 10.84
CA THR A 341 -6.08 5.15 10.51
C THR A 341 -5.07 4.30 9.73
N PHE A 342 -5.19 2.96 9.72
CA PHE A 342 -4.31 2.13 8.89
C PHE A 342 -4.53 2.35 7.39
N ARG A 343 -5.70 2.87 6.99
CA ARG A 343 -6.16 2.97 5.60
C ARG A 343 -5.52 4.12 4.84
N ALA A 344 -5.43 5.30 5.48
CA ALA A 344 -4.86 6.49 4.85
C ALA A 344 -3.97 7.32 5.78
N LEU A 345 -4.30 7.46 7.07
CA LEU A 345 -3.50 8.29 7.98
C LEU A 345 -2.08 7.76 8.14
N HIS A 346 -1.92 6.50 8.55
CA HIS A 346 -0.59 5.90 8.71
C HIS A 346 0.18 5.82 7.37
N PRO A 347 -0.44 5.45 6.24
CA PRO A 347 0.14 5.63 4.91
C PRO A 347 0.66 7.04 4.62
N LEU A 348 -0.11 8.09 4.90
CA LEU A 348 0.31 9.47 4.74
C LEU A 348 1.50 9.81 5.65
N MET A 349 1.48 9.36 6.90
CA MET A 349 2.58 9.59 7.84
C MET A 349 3.89 8.90 7.41
N THR A 350 3.83 7.79 6.64
CA THR A 350 5.07 7.21 6.05
C THR A 350 5.77 8.14 5.05
N LEU A 351 5.03 9.08 4.45
CA LEU A 351 5.55 10.09 3.53
C LEU A 351 6.00 11.36 4.28
N LEU A 352 5.16 11.85 5.20
CA LEU A 352 5.37 13.16 5.85
C LEU A 352 6.20 13.09 7.13
N GLU A 353 6.13 11.98 7.87
CA GLU A 353 6.68 11.81 9.21
C GLU A 353 7.28 10.39 9.40
N PRO A 354 8.28 9.99 8.59
CA PRO A 354 8.89 8.67 8.66
C PRO A 354 9.56 8.40 10.02
N SER A 355 10.09 9.42 10.70
CA SER A 355 10.68 9.28 12.04
C SER A 355 9.59 8.94 13.08
N GLU A 356 8.53 9.72 13.13
CA GLU A 356 7.40 9.55 14.05
C GLU A 356 6.66 8.23 13.79
N THR A 357 6.58 7.79 12.54
CA THR A 357 6.05 6.46 12.18
C THR A 357 6.76 5.35 12.96
N ASN A 358 8.09 5.42 13.09
CA ASN A 358 8.84 4.45 13.91
C ASN A 358 8.51 4.60 15.41
N GLU A 359 8.30 5.81 15.91
CA GLU A 359 7.93 6.05 17.31
C GLU A 359 6.51 5.56 17.64
N TYR A 360 5.57 5.68 16.70
CA TYR A 360 4.24 5.09 16.82
C TYR A 360 4.32 3.57 16.92
N ILE A 361 5.12 2.93 16.06
CA ILE A 361 5.32 1.48 16.10
C ILE A 361 5.99 1.05 17.41
N LYS A 362 7.04 1.73 17.88
CA LYS A 362 7.64 1.47 19.20
C LYS A 362 6.60 1.57 20.31
N SER A 363 5.71 2.55 20.28
CA SER A 363 4.62 2.70 21.26
C SER A 363 3.63 1.52 21.23
N MET A 364 3.36 0.96 20.04
CA MET A 364 2.53 -0.25 19.88
C MET A 364 3.25 -1.51 20.39
N LEU A 365 4.56 -1.64 20.14
CA LEU A 365 5.37 -2.75 20.66
C LEU A 365 5.50 -2.72 22.18
N ILE A 366 5.68 -1.54 22.77
CA ILE A 366 5.69 -1.37 24.24
C ILE A 366 4.32 -1.70 24.84
N HIS A 367 3.23 -1.36 24.15
CA HIS A 367 1.89 -1.80 24.56
C HIS A 367 1.82 -3.35 24.55
N TYR A 368 2.30 -3.99 23.49
CA TYR A 368 2.40 -5.45 23.41
C TYR A 368 3.23 -6.06 24.56
N ASP A 369 4.41 -5.52 24.87
CA ASP A 369 5.26 -6.01 25.97
C ASP A 369 4.54 -5.98 27.33
N GLN A 370 3.64 -5.02 27.51
CA GLN A 370 2.96 -4.77 28.77
C GLN A 370 1.69 -5.60 28.96
N VAL A 371 0.98 -5.93 27.87
CA VAL A 371 -0.33 -6.61 27.97
C VAL A 371 -0.48 -7.85 27.07
N GLY A 372 0.53 -8.21 26.28
CA GLY A 372 0.58 -9.43 25.46
C GLY A 372 -0.23 -9.38 24.16
N SER A 373 -0.64 -8.20 23.70
CA SER A 373 -1.31 -7.98 22.41
C SER A 373 -0.90 -6.62 21.85
N LEU A 374 -0.77 -6.50 20.54
CA LEU A 374 -0.76 -5.19 19.89
C LEU A 374 -2.11 -4.50 20.10
N PRO A 375 -2.14 -3.15 20.13
CA PRO A 375 -3.36 -2.40 20.37
C PRO A 375 -4.34 -2.53 19.19
N LYS A 376 -5.63 -2.64 19.49
CA LYS A 376 -6.71 -2.43 18.53
C LYS A 376 -7.15 -0.98 18.50
N TRP A 377 -7.49 -0.45 19.67
CA TRP A 377 -7.85 0.95 19.83
C TRP A 377 -7.35 1.43 21.18
N LYS A 378 -6.20 2.11 21.19
CA LYS A 378 -5.53 2.52 22.44
C LYS A 378 -5.99 3.91 22.85
N LEU A 379 -6.64 4.04 24.01
CA LEU A 379 -7.02 5.31 24.63
C LEU A 379 -6.33 5.46 25.99
N GLY A 380 -5.50 6.49 26.14
CA GLY A 380 -4.64 6.63 27.32
C GLY A 380 -3.84 5.35 27.64
N GLU A 381 -4.00 4.84 28.86
CA GLU A 381 -3.35 3.60 29.27
C GLU A 381 -4.12 2.31 28.92
N LYS A 382 -5.25 2.35 28.19
CA LYS A 382 -6.07 1.16 27.93
C LYS A 382 -6.23 0.86 26.45
N ASP A 383 -6.37 -0.41 26.12
CA ASP A 383 -7.01 -0.83 24.86
C ASP A 383 -8.51 -0.95 25.12
N VAL A 384 -9.31 -0.13 24.44
CA VAL A 384 -10.77 -0.11 24.56
C VAL A 384 -11.43 -1.15 23.66
N LYS A 385 -10.63 -1.95 22.93
CA LYS A 385 -10.98 -3.12 22.12
C LYS A 385 -11.91 -2.87 20.93
N THR A 386 -12.29 -1.63 20.71
CA THR A 386 -12.89 -1.12 19.48
C THR A 386 -11.89 -1.22 18.31
N MET A 387 -12.24 -1.22 17.03
CA MET A 387 -13.40 -1.87 16.43
C MET A 387 -13.10 -3.38 16.24
N VAL A 388 -13.13 -3.90 15.00
CA VAL A 388 -12.70 -5.27 14.61
C VAL A 388 -11.27 -5.28 14.03
N GLY A 389 -10.82 -6.44 13.54
CA GLY A 389 -9.47 -6.58 12.97
C GLY A 389 -8.33 -6.49 13.99
N ARG A 390 -7.09 -6.56 13.52
CA ARG A 390 -5.82 -6.44 14.26
C ARG A 390 -4.85 -5.52 13.50
N HIS A 391 -5.30 -4.29 13.24
CA HIS A 391 -4.69 -3.40 12.24
C HIS A 391 -3.39 -2.70 12.64
N ALA A 392 -2.97 -2.78 13.91
CA ALA A 392 -1.57 -2.48 14.28
C ALA A 392 -0.58 -3.26 13.40
N ILE A 393 -0.95 -4.49 13.02
CA ILE A 393 -0.17 -5.34 12.12
C ILE A 393 0.01 -4.66 10.76
N SER A 394 -1.05 -4.09 10.19
CA SER A 394 -1.00 -3.37 8.92
C SER A 394 -0.04 -2.19 8.98
N VAL A 395 -0.13 -1.36 10.03
CA VAL A 395 0.75 -0.20 10.22
C VAL A 395 2.22 -0.62 10.30
N ILE A 396 2.53 -1.69 11.04
CA ILE A 396 3.87 -2.25 11.15
C ILE A 396 4.36 -2.76 9.79
N VAL A 397 3.53 -3.54 9.10
CA VAL A 397 3.89 -4.18 7.82
C VAL A 397 4.09 -3.13 6.73
N ASP A 398 3.26 -2.09 6.69
CA ASP A 398 3.36 -1.00 5.73
C ASP A 398 4.66 -0.21 5.89
N ALA A 399 4.98 0.20 7.13
CA ALA A 399 6.27 0.80 7.44
C ALA A 399 7.43 -0.12 7.05
N PHE A 400 7.31 -1.42 7.35
CA PHE A 400 8.33 -2.40 7.06
C PHE A 400 8.60 -2.55 5.56
N THR A 401 7.57 -2.67 4.71
CA THR A 401 7.76 -2.82 3.26
C THR A 401 8.28 -1.54 2.59
N LYS A 402 8.11 -0.39 3.23
CA LYS A 402 8.69 0.90 2.84
C LYS A 402 10.10 1.15 3.39
N GLY A 403 10.64 0.24 4.22
CA GLY A 403 11.98 0.34 4.80
C GLY A 403 12.07 1.15 6.09
N LEU A 404 10.93 1.58 6.65
CA LEU A 404 10.84 2.26 7.95
C LEU A 404 10.87 1.21 9.07
N ARG A 405 12.07 0.83 9.48
CA ARG A 405 12.33 -0.36 10.32
C ARG A 405 13.19 -0.07 11.56
N ASN A 406 13.12 1.15 12.10
CA ASN A 406 13.92 1.57 13.25
C ASN A 406 13.28 1.11 14.57
N TYR A 407 13.10 -0.20 14.70
CA TYR A 407 12.56 -0.91 15.86
C TYR A 407 13.00 -2.38 15.77
N ASP A 408 12.74 -3.18 16.81
CA ASP A 408 13.06 -4.61 16.74
C ASP A 408 12.10 -5.32 15.77
N ASN A 409 12.65 -5.63 14.61
CA ASN A 409 11.95 -6.18 13.47
C ASN A 409 11.45 -7.61 13.73
N TRP A 410 12.25 -8.46 14.39
CA TRP A 410 11.84 -9.83 14.74
C TRP A 410 10.78 -9.80 15.84
N TRP A 411 10.94 -8.89 16.79
CA TRP A 411 9.96 -8.68 17.84
C TRP A 411 8.63 -8.20 17.29
N ALA A 412 8.63 -7.30 16.31
CA ALA A 412 7.41 -6.83 15.65
C ALA A 412 6.67 -7.95 14.92
N LEU A 413 7.39 -8.86 14.24
CA LEU A 413 6.80 -10.05 13.64
C LEU A 413 6.22 -10.99 14.71
N GLY A 414 6.95 -11.23 15.80
CA GLY A 414 6.47 -12.03 16.94
C GLY A 414 5.19 -11.45 17.54
N ALA A 415 5.17 -10.13 17.80
CA ALA A 415 4.01 -9.44 18.33
C ALA A 415 2.78 -9.55 17.41
N ALA A 416 2.97 -9.48 16.08
CA ALA A 416 1.89 -9.66 15.11
C ALA A 416 1.33 -11.09 15.13
N ILE A 417 2.21 -12.10 15.19
CA ILE A 417 1.83 -13.52 15.28
C ILE A 417 1.07 -13.79 16.57
N ASP A 418 1.60 -13.35 17.71
CA ASP A 418 0.99 -13.58 19.02
C ASP A 418 -0.38 -12.89 19.11
N THR A 419 -0.50 -11.67 18.58
CA THR A 419 -1.78 -10.95 18.50
C THR A 419 -2.84 -11.72 17.71
N MET A 420 -2.49 -12.35 16.58
CA MET A 420 -3.43 -13.16 15.78
C MET A 420 -3.73 -14.55 16.38
N ASN A 421 -2.88 -15.03 17.30
CA ASN A 421 -3.03 -16.34 17.94
C ASN A 421 -3.53 -16.26 19.39
N ARG A 422 -4.00 -15.09 19.83
CA ARG A 422 -4.62 -14.94 21.15
C ARG A 422 -5.86 -15.81 21.30
N GLU A 423 -6.07 -16.27 22.54
CA GLU A 423 -7.24 -17.03 22.97
C GLU A 423 -8.42 -16.09 23.23
N GLU A 424 -9.09 -15.70 22.14
CA GLU A 424 -10.26 -14.81 22.14
C GLU A 424 -11.37 -15.44 21.29
N PRO A 425 -12.65 -15.32 21.68
CA PRO A 425 -13.75 -16.02 21.00
C PRO A 425 -13.75 -15.84 19.48
N GLU A 426 -13.52 -14.62 18.99
CA GLU A 426 -13.51 -14.34 17.55
C GLU A 426 -12.32 -14.96 16.80
N LEU A 427 -11.13 -14.96 17.41
CA LEU A 427 -9.92 -15.49 16.79
C LEU A 427 -9.94 -17.03 16.87
N ASN A 428 -10.47 -17.58 17.96
CA ASN A 428 -10.69 -19.01 18.12
C ASN A 428 -11.69 -19.51 17.08
N ALA A 429 -12.80 -18.81 16.87
CA ALA A 429 -13.73 -19.13 15.79
C ALA A 429 -13.04 -19.11 14.42
N TYR A 430 -12.33 -18.02 14.12
CA TYR A 430 -11.57 -17.88 12.87
C TYR A 430 -10.56 -19.01 12.64
N ARG A 431 -9.73 -19.33 13.63
CA ARG A 431 -8.70 -20.39 13.53
C ARG A 431 -9.31 -21.79 13.43
N ASN A 432 -10.41 -22.07 14.13
CA ASN A 432 -11.02 -23.40 14.16
C ASN A 432 -11.78 -23.74 12.87
N TYR A 433 -12.41 -22.75 12.23
CA TYR A 433 -13.25 -22.98 11.05
C TYR A 433 -12.64 -22.42 9.74
N GLY A 434 -11.56 -21.65 9.81
CA GLY A 434 -10.96 -20.97 8.65
C GLY A 434 -11.70 -19.71 8.20
N PHE A 435 -12.73 -19.30 8.94
CA PHE A 435 -13.52 -18.08 8.84
C PHE A 435 -14.29 -17.91 10.15
N VAL A 436 -14.96 -16.78 10.39
CA VAL A 436 -15.88 -16.62 11.53
C VAL A 436 -17.28 -17.01 11.08
N PRO A 437 -17.87 -18.13 11.56
CA PRO A 437 -19.24 -18.49 11.21
C PRO A 437 -20.25 -17.52 11.80
N SER A 438 -21.43 -17.41 11.19
CA SER A 438 -22.51 -16.55 11.68
C SER A 438 -23.32 -17.15 12.82
N ASP A 439 -23.25 -18.47 13.03
CA ASP A 439 -23.98 -19.20 14.07
C ASP A 439 -23.14 -19.50 15.32
N VAL A 440 -22.02 -18.80 15.51
CA VAL A 440 -21.26 -18.75 16.76
C VAL A 440 -21.56 -17.45 17.51
N ASP A 441 -21.26 -17.42 18.81
CA ASP A 441 -21.50 -16.26 19.69
C ASP A 441 -20.43 -15.17 19.49
N VAL A 442 -20.33 -14.65 18.26
CA VAL A 442 -19.40 -13.60 17.82
C VAL A 442 -20.10 -12.69 16.82
N ASN A 443 -20.21 -11.40 17.13
CA ASN A 443 -20.80 -10.41 16.22
C ASN A 443 -19.91 -10.09 15.01
N TRP A 444 -20.54 -9.61 13.93
CA TRP A 444 -19.89 -9.14 12.70
C TRP A 444 -19.01 -10.18 11.99
N SER A 445 -19.56 -11.39 11.85
CA SER A 445 -18.87 -12.57 11.33
C SER A 445 -18.18 -12.34 9.97
N VAL A 446 -18.83 -11.63 9.05
CA VAL A 446 -18.28 -11.39 7.70
C VAL A 446 -17.16 -10.34 7.77
N SER A 447 -17.38 -9.19 8.39
CA SER A 447 -16.35 -8.15 8.52
C SER A 447 -15.09 -8.67 9.21
N ARG A 448 -15.24 -9.44 10.30
CA ARG A 448 -14.11 -10.07 11.00
C ARG A 448 -13.36 -11.05 10.11
N THR A 449 -14.07 -11.87 9.33
CA THR A 449 -13.44 -12.81 8.39
C THR A 449 -12.58 -12.08 7.37
N LEU A 450 -13.11 -11.01 6.76
CA LEU A 450 -12.41 -10.23 5.73
C LEU A 450 -11.19 -9.51 6.30
N GLU A 451 -11.32 -8.89 7.46
CA GLU A 451 -10.23 -8.14 8.08
C GLU A 451 -9.13 -9.03 8.66
N PHE A 452 -9.48 -10.16 9.28
CA PHE A 452 -8.48 -11.15 9.71
C PHE A 452 -7.73 -11.76 8.53
N ALA A 453 -8.43 -12.02 7.42
CA ALA A 453 -7.78 -12.47 6.19
C ALA A 453 -6.72 -11.48 5.69
N TYR A 454 -7.04 -10.19 5.70
CA TYR A 454 -6.08 -9.13 5.39
C TYR A 454 -4.92 -9.06 6.39
N ASN A 455 -5.19 -9.15 7.70
CA ASN A 455 -4.13 -9.13 8.72
C ASN A 455 -3.20 -10.34 8.61
N ASP A 456 -3.73 -11.52 8.28
CA ASP A 456 -2.93 -12.72 8.03
C ASP A 456 -2.04 -12.57 6.78
N TRP A 457 -2.56 -12.00 5.69
CA TRP A 457 -1.73 -11.64 4.53
C TRP A 457 -0.60 -10.70 4.94
N ALA A 458 -0.88 -9.68 5.75
CA ALA A 458 0.13 -8.72 6.18
C ALA A 458 1.28 -9.40 6.95
N ILE A 459 0.98 -10.38 7.83
CA ILE A 459 1.99 -11.22 8.49
C ILE A 459 2.79 -12.03 7.45
N ALA A 460 2.13 -12.63 6.45
CA ALA A 460 2.79 -13.41 5.41
C ALA A 460 3.82 -12.58 4.62
N GLN A 461 3.51 -11.31 4.34
CA GLN A 461 4.44 -10.40 3.65
C GLN A 461 5.74 -10.21 4.43
N VAL A 462 5.65 -9.96 5.74
CA VAL A 462 6.83 -9.76 6.58
C VAL A 462 7.59 -11.08 6.79
N ALA A 463 6.88 -12.18 7.05
CA ALA A 463 7.48 -13.51 7.18
C ALA A 463 8.32 -13.90 5.95
N ARG A 464 7.82 -13.57 4.74
CA ARG A 464 8.54 -13.79 3.47
C ARG A 464 9.83 -12.98 3.38
N ILE A 465 9.80 -11.70 3.78
CA ILE A 465 11.00 -10.84 3.78
C ILE A 465 12.07 -11.36 4.76
N PHE A 466 11.65 -11.94 5.88
CA PHE A 466 12.56 -12.59 6.83
C PHE A 466 13.05 -13.98 6.40
N GLY A 467 12.60 -14.49 5.25
CA GLY A 467 12.97 -15.81 4.76
C GLY A 467 12.27 -16.97 5.48
N ASN A 468 11.25 -16.71 6.32
CA ASN A 468 10.45 -17.76 6.95
C ASN A 468 9.31 -18.20 6.02
N ILE A 469 9.67 -18.96 4.98
CA ILE A 469 8.76 -19.35 3.91
C ILE A 469 7.58 -20.21 4.42
N SER A 470 7.84 -21.15 5.34
CA SER A 470 6.77 -22.01 5.88
C SER A 470 5.73 -21.20 6.67
N LEU A 471 6.16 -20.23 7.47
CA LEU A 471 5.26 -19.31 8.16
C LEU A 471 4.49 -18.44 7.17
N ALA A 472 5.18 -17.90 6.15
CA ALA A 472 4.55 -17.10 5.12
C ALA A 472 3.46 -17.89 4.37
N GLU A 473 3.74 -19.12 3.96
CA GLU A 473 2.76 -20.01 3.31
C GLU A 473 1.57 -20.34 4.21
N SER A 474 1.81 -20.56 5.51
CA SER A 474 0.74 -20.82 6.48
C SER A 474 -0.24 -19.64 6.61
N TYR A 475 0.30 -18.43 6.75
CA TYR A 475 -0.50 -17.21 6.86
C TYR A 475 -1.11 -16.80 5.51
N GLU A 476 -0.44 -17.05 4.39
CA GLU A 476 -1.00 -16.86 3.04
C GLU A 476 -2.21 -17.78 2.80
N LYS A 477 -2.17 -19.02 3.29
CA LYS A 477 -3.33 -19.91 3.22
C LYS A 477 -4.52 -19.37 4.01
N ARG A 478 -4.26 -18.84 5.22
CA ARG A 478 -5.30 -18.23 6.06
C ARG A 478 -5.85 -16.93 5.46
N SER A 479 -5.01 -16.18 4.74
CA SER A 479 -5.42 -14.95 4.04
C SER A 479 -6.50 -15.16 2.98
N GLN A 480 -6.74 -16.40 2.55
CA GLN A 480 -7.80 -16.77 1.60
C GLN A 480 -9.19 -16.94 2.26
N ALA A 481 -9.33 -16.68 3.57
CA ALA A 481 -10.58 -16.88 4.30
C ALA A 481 -11.78 -16.07 3.75
N TYR A 482 -11.54 -14.95 3.06
CA TYR A 482 -12.60 -14.18 2.38
C TYR A 482 -13.40 -15.03 1.38
N ARG A 483 -12.79 -16.06 0.76
CA ARG A 483 -13.47 -16.99 -0.14
C ARG A 483 -14.57 -17.80 0.55
N GLN A 484 -14.44 -18.03 1.86
CA GLN A 484 -15.42 -18.83 2.62
C GLN A 484 -16.77 -18.14 2.70
N VAL A 485 -16.77 -16.81 2.73
CA VAL A 485 -17.96 -15.97 2.89
C VAL A 485 -18.39 -15.32 1.57
N PHE A 486 -17.80 -15.69 0.43
CA PHE A 486 -18.21 -15.18 -0.88
C PHE A 486 -19.29 -16.06 -1.52
N ASP A 487 -20.50 -15.51 -1.73
CA ASP A 487 -21.59 -16.17 -2.43
C ASP A 487 -21.52 -15.85 -3.93
N ALA A 488 -21.00 -16.79 -4.72
CA ALA A 488 -20.84 -16.64 -6.17
C ALA A 488 -22.15 -16.41 -6.92
N SER A 489 -23.30 -16.85 -6.37
CA SER A 489 -24.60 -16.64 -7.01
C SER A 489 -25.04 -15.17 -6.97
N GLN A 490 -24.68 -14.47 -5.90
CA GLN A 490 -24.98 -13.05 -5.69
C GLN A 490 -23.81 -12.13 -6.02
N LYS A 491 -22.59 -12.68 -6.12
CA LYS A 491 -21.31 -11.94 -6.20
C LYS A 491 -21.14 -10.95 -5.05
N LEU A 492 -21.56 -11.40 -3.86
CA LEU A 492 -21.56 -10.62 -2.63
C LEU A 492 -21.01 -11.46 -1.48
N MET A 493 -20.43 -10.79 -0.48
CA MET A 493 -20.07 -11.45 0.76
C MET A 493 -21.34 -11.71 1.59
N ARG A 494 -21.46 -12.91 2.15
CA ARG A 494 -22.66 -13.42 2.81
C ARG A 494 -22.31 -14.17 4.10
N PRO A 495 -23.06 -13.99 5.19
CA PRO A 495 -22.89 -14.80 6.40
C PRO A 495 -23.08 -16.30 6.11
N LYS A 496 -22.13 -17.11 6.60
CA LYS A 496 -22.11 -18.56 6.43
C LYS A 496 -22.02 -19.25 7.78
N ARG A 497 -22.73 -20.36 7.93
CA ARG A 497 -22.78 -21.17 9.16
C ARG A 497 -21.70 -22.24 9.17
N ARG A 498 -21.46 -22.83 10.34
CA ARG A 498 -20.50 -23.94 10.54
C ARG A 498 -20.77 -25.16 9.66
N ASP A 499 -22.03 -25.46 9.35
CA ASP A 499 -22.41 -26.58 8.47
C ASP A 499 -22.24 -26.29 6.97
N GLY A 500 -21.77 -25.08 6.63
CA GLY A 500 -21.55 -24.62 5.27
C GLY A 500 -22.76 -23.99 4.59
N SER A 501 -23.93 -23.98 5.23
CA SER A 501 -25.12 -23.31 4.70
C SER A 501 -25.03 -21.78 4.88
N TRP A 502 -25.70 -21.05 3.98
CA TRP A 502 -25.76 -19.60 4.03
C TRP A 502 -26.96 -19.12 4.86
N ASP A 503 -26.78 -18.08 5.68
CA ASP A 503 -27.93 -17.48 6.36
C ASP A 503 -28.82 -16.71 5.38
N ASN A 504 -30.11 -16.64 5.70
CA ASN A 504 -31.02 -15.71 5.04
C ASN A 504 -30.68 -14.30 5.55
N PHE A 505 -30.30 -13.39 4.65
CA PHE A 505 -29.91 -12.03 5.02
C PHE A 505 -30.29 -11.05 3.91
N ASP A 506 -30.48 -9.79 4.31
CA ASP A 506 -30.69 -8.67 3.40
C ASP A 506 -29.34 -8.00 3.10
N PRO A 507 -28.87 -7.97 1.83
CA PRO A 507 -27.59 -7.36 1.47
C PRO A 507 -27.53 -5.84 1.67
N PHE A 508 -28.67 -5.17 1.86
CA PHE A 508 -28.75 -3.75 2.15
C PHE A 508 -28.74 -3.45 3.65
N ALA A 509 -29.01 -4.43 4.52
CA ALA A 509 -29.17 -4.21 5.94
C ALA A 509 -27.85 -3.79 6.61
N ALA A 510 -27.79 -2.51 6.99
CA ALA A 510 -26.78 -1.96 7.88
C ALA A 510 -27.42 -1.65 9.24
N ALA A 511 -27.10 -2.46 10.23
CA ALA A 511 -27.59 -2.37 11.60
C ALA A 511 -26.59 -3.04 12.55
N TRP A 512 -26.67 -2.76 13.85
CA TRP A 512 -25.71 -3.30 14.83
C TRP A 512 -25.71 -4.83 14.92
N GLU A 513 -26.87 -5.45 14.69
CA GLU A 513 -27.08 -6.90 14.62
C GLU A 513 -26.66 -7.54 13.28
N SER A 514 -26.25 -6.73 12.30
CA SER A 514 -25.82 -7.20 10.99
C SER A 514 -24.53 -8.04 11.11
N PRO A 515 -24.30 -9.02 10.21
CA PRO A 515 -23.00 -9.70 10.10
C PRO A 515 -21.87 -8.78 9.63
N PHE A 516 -22.18 -7.52 9.32
CA PHE A 516 -21.26 -6.46 8.93
C PHE A 516 -21.21 -5.39 10.02
N ILE A 517 -20.01 -4.92 10.36
CA ILE A 517 -19.84 -3.81 11.29
C ILE A 517 -19.95 -2.49 10.55
N GLU A 518 -20.88 -1.62 10.99
CA GLU A 518 -21.11 -0.26 10.47
C GLU A 518 -21.33 -0.21 8.94
N GLY A 519 -21.84 -1.28 8.35
CA GLY A 519 -22.05 -1.33 6.91
C GLY A 519 -22.95 -2.47 6.50
N ASN A 520 -22.97 -2.72 5.19
CA ASN A 520 -23.72 -3.81 4.59
C ASN A 520 -22.85 -4.62 3.61
N SER A 521 -23.45 -5.62 2.97
CA SER A 521 -22.74 -6.50 2.04
C SER A 521 -22.25 -5.78 0.79
N TRP A 522 -23.01 -4.81 0.29
CA TRP A 522 -22.59 -3.99 -0.86
C TRP A 522 -21.32 -3.21 -0.57
N GLN A 523 -21.11 -2.75 0.66
CA GLN A 523 -19.90 -2.02 1.06
C GLN A 523 -18.73 -2.96 1.38
N TYR A 524 -18.95 -4.04 2.13
CA TYR A 524 -17.87 -4.94 2.56
C TYR A 524 -17.37 -5.92 1.50
N THR A 525 -18.16 -6.19 0.44
CA THR A 525 -17.76 -7.15 -0.60
C THR A 525 -16.41 -6.84 -1.23
N TRP A 526 -16.01 -5.57 -1.19
CA TRP A 526 -14.80 -5.04 -1.79
C TRP A 526 -13.58 -5.12 -0.88
N PHE A 527 -13.72 -5.51 0.39
CA PHE A 527 -12.62 -5.56 1.36
C PHE A 527 -11.76 -6.83 1.19
N VAL A 528 -11.11 -6.94 0.04
CA VAL A 528 -10.05 -7.92 -0.27
C VAL A 528 -8.84 -7.20 -0.88
N PRO A 529 -8.32 -6.13 -0.23
CA PRO A 529 -7.29 -5.28 -0.83
C PRO A 529 -5.99 -6.06 -1.09
N HIS A 530 -5.72 -7.11 -0.32
CA HIS A 530 -4.53 -7.95 -0.49
C HIS A 530 -4.57 -8.88 -1.70
N ASN A 531 -5.75 -9.16 -2.27
CA ASN A 531 -5.88 -10.10 -3.39
C ASN A 531 -7.03 -9.73 -4.37
N ILE A 532 -7.00 -8.48 -4.85
CA ILE A 532 -7.97 -7.97 -5.83
C ILE A 532 -8.04 -8.83 -7.11
N PRO A 533 -6.92 -9.33 -7.70
CA PRO A 533 -6.98 -10.18 -8.88
C PRO A 533 -7.83 -11.44 -8.68
N ASP A 534 -7.78 -12.03 -7.48
CA ASP A 534 -8.60 -13.18 -7.16
C ASP A 534 -10.07 -12.80 -6.92
N LEU A 535 -10.36 -11.67 -6.27
CA LEU A 535 -11.74 -11.18 -6.16
C LEU A 535 -12.37 -10.96 -7.53
N ILE A 536 -11.60 -10.43 -8.49
CA ILE A 536 -12.01 -10.32 -9.90
C ILE A 536 -12.34 -11.70 -10.47
N GLN A 537 -11.51 -12.71 -10.22
CA GLN A 537 -11.76 -14.07 -10.69
C GLN A 537 -13.02 -14.69 -10.05
N LEU A 538 -13.23 -14.51 -8.75
CA LEU A 538 -14.42 -14.96 -8.02
C LEU A 538 -15.71 -14.33 -8.56
N MET A 539 -15.62 -13.10 -9.07
CA MET A 539 -16.73 -12.39 -9.70
C MET A 539 -16.93 -12.73 -11.19
N ASP A 540 -16.28 -13.76 -11.72
CA ASP A 540 -16.32 -14.17 -13.14
C ASP A 540 -15.56 -13.22 -14.11
N GLY A 541 -14.52 -12.54 -13.62
CA GLY A 541 -13.60 -11.73 -14.42
C GLY A 541 -13.91 -10.23 -14.46
N LYS A 542 -13.04 -9.47 -15.15
CA LYS A 542 -13.04 -7.99 -15.13
C LYS A 542 -14.39 -7.37 -15.49
N SER A 543 -15.07 -7.89 -16.51
CA SER A 543 -16.36 -7.34 -16.97
C SER A 543 -17.46 -7.46 -15.92
N ALA A 544 -17.53 -8.60 -15.23
CA ALA A 544 -18.54 -8.83 -14.20
C ALA A 544 -18.20 -8.10 -12.90
N PHE A 545 -16.92 -8.01 -12.54
CA PHE A 545 -16.44 -7.14 -11.46
C PHE A 545 -16.80 -5.67 -11.70
N LEU A 546 -16.54 -5.14 -12.91
CA LEU A 546 -16.89 -3.78 -13.30
C LEU A 546 -18.40 -3.54 -13.19
N ALA A 547 -19.23 -4.44 -13.72
CA ALA A 547 -20.69 -4.31 -13.64
C ALA A 547 -21.19 -4.33 -12.18
N GLN A 548 -20.61 -5.16 -11.32
CA GLN A 548 -20.95 -5.20 -9.90
C GLN A 548 -20.53 -3.90 -9.18
N LEU A 549 -19.38 -3.32 -9.57
CA LEU A 549 -18.88 -2.07 -9.02
C LEU A 549 -19.71 -0.86 -9.48
N GLU A 550 -20.04 -0.75 -10.77
CA GLU A 550 -20.97 0.27 -11.28
C GLU A 550 -22.37 0.14 -10.65
N LYS A 551 -22.79 -1.10 -10.34
CA LYS A 551 -24.04 -1.34 -9.61
C LYS A 551 -23.99 -0.76 -8.20
N LEU A 552 -22.91 -0.90 -7.45
CA LEU A 552 -22.75 -0.24 -6.14
C LEU A 552 -23.05 1.25 -6.22
N PHE A 553 -22.45 1.96 -7.19
CA PHE A 553 -22.57 3.41 -7.34
C PHE A 553 -23.91 3.89 -7.93
N SER A 554 -24.77 2.98 -8.40
CA SER A 554 -26.07 3.29 -9.04
C SER A 554 -27.30 2.76 -8.30
N LEU A 555 -27.12 1.88 -7.32
CA LEU A 555 -28.20 1.40 -6.46
C LEU A 555 -28.85 2.52 -5.66
N ASP A 556 -30.08 2.33 -5.21
CA ASP A 556 -30.82 3.32 -4.41
C ASP A 556 -30.17 3.52 -3.04
N SER A 557 -29.74 4.75 -2.77
CA SER A 557 -29.10 5.16 -1.51
C SER A 557 -30.02 5.07 -0.29
N SER A 558 -31.35 5.04 -0.46
CA SER A 558 -32.31 5.04 0.65
C SER A 558 -32.54 3.66 1.29
N GLN A 559 -32.01 2.59 0.70
CA GLN A 559 -32.28 1.22 1.13
C GLN A 559 -31.37 0.78 2.28
N GLY A 560 -32.00 0.17 3.30
CA GLY A 560 -31.36 -0.71 4.28
C GLY A 560 -30.44 -0.06 5.33
N ASN A 561 -30.14 1.24 5.21
CA ASN A 561 -29.33 1.96 6.17
C ASN A 561 -30.13 2.40 7.40
N LYS A 562 -29.70 1.98 8.59
CA LYS A 562 -30.26 2.40 9.88
C LYS A 562 -29.22 3.01 10.83
N LEU A 563 -27.97 3.14 10.39
CA LEU A 563 -26.86 3.61 11.23
C LEU A 563 -26.50 5.06 10.89
N PRO A 564 -26.17 5.89 11.90
CA PRO A 564 -25.91 7.32 11.71
C PRO A 564 -24.55 7.64 11.06
N ASP A 565 -23.61 6.69 11.10
CA ASP A 565 -22.24 6.76 10.54
C ASP A 565 -22.19 6.55 9.02
N ILE A 566 -23.20 5.91 8.43
CA ILE A 566 -23.28 5.69 6.97
C ILE A 566 -23.86 6.94 6.30
N THR A 567 -22.98 7.86 5.93
CA THR A 567 -23.30 9.12 5.24
C THR A 567 -22.49 9.29 3.95
N GLY A 568 -22.74 10.37 3.20
CA GLY A 568 -21.99 10.66 1.97
C GLY A 568 -22.21 9.62 0.87
N LEU A 569 -23.47 9.34 0.55
CA LEU A 569 -23.84 8.26 -0.35
C LEU A 569 -23.74 8.62 -1.84
N ILE A 570 -23.12 7.75 -2.63
CA ILE A 570 -23.24 7.69 -4.10
C ILE A 570 -23.74 6.29 -4.44
N GLY A 571 -25.05 6.16 -4.59
CA GLY A 571 -25.72 4.88 -4.51
C GLY A 571 -25.50 4.22 -3.14
N GLN A 572 -24.91 3.03 -3.11
CA GLN A 572 -24.59 2.30 -1.87
C GLN A 572 -23.14 2.51 -1.39
N TYR A 573 -22.29 3.19 -2.17
CA TYR A 573 -20.99 3.67 -1.68
C TYR A 573 -21.21 4.74 -0.60
N ALA A 574 -20.58 4.60 0.56
CA ALA A 574 -20.71 5.53 1.68
C ALA A 574 -19.35 6.13 2.04
N HIS A 575 -19.13 7.41 1.74
CA HIS A 575 -17.84 8.04 2.02
C HIS A 575 -17.64 8.40 3.49
N GLY A 576 -18.71 8.60 4.25
CA GLY A 576 -18.61 8.90 5.69
C GLY A 576 -18.18 7.71 6.54
N ASN A 577 -17.88 6.55 5.93
CA ASN A 577 -17.41 5.36 6.62
C ASN A 577 -16.31 4.60 5.84
N GLU A 578 -15.31 4.19 6.58
CA GLU A 578 -14.01 3.65 6.20
C GLU A 578 -14.00 2.41 5.30
N PRO A 579 -14.93 1.44 5.42
CA PRO A 579 -14.94 0.25 4.57
C PRO A 579 -15.05 0.60 3.08
N SER A 580 -15.57 1.77 2.74
CA SER A 580 -15.72 2.21 1.35
C SER A 580 -14.51 2.93 0.79
N HIS A 581 -13.57 3.41 1.62
CA HIS A 581 -12.56 4.41 1.22
C HIS A 581 -11.69 4.01 0.01
N HIS A 582 -11.38 2.72 -0.16
CA HIS A 582 -10.57 2.22 -1.28
C HIS A 582 -11.37 1.91 -2.55
N ILE A 583 -12.70 1.79 -2.46
CA ILE A 583 -13.56 1.31 -3.55
C ILE A 583 -13.41 2.12 -4.86
N PRO A 584 -13.34 3.47 -4.86
CA PRO A 584 -13.22 4.24 -6.11
C PRO A 584 -11.95 3.92 -6.89
N TYR A 585 -10.90 3.41 -6.22
CA TYR A 585 -9.65 3.01 -6.86
C TYR A 585 -9.70 1.59 -7.45
N LEU A 586 -10.74 0.80 -7.15
CA LEU A 586 -10.88 -0.55 -7.70
C LEU A 586 -11.17 -0.56 -9.21
N PHE A 587 -11.65 0.55 -9.79
CA PHE A 587 -11.78 0.67 -11.25
C PHE A 587 -10.43 0.60 -11.98
N ASN A 588 -9.32 1.02 -11.34
CA ASN A 588 -7.97 0.87 -11.92
C ASN A 588 -7.62 -0.60 -12.21
N PHE A 589 -8.09 -1.55 -11.38
CA PHE A 589 -7.79 -2.98 -11.50
C PHE A 589 -8.58 -3.68 -12.63
N VAL A 590 -9.54 -2.97 -13.23
CA VAL A 590 -10.33 -3.42 -14.38
C VAL A 590 -10.20 -2.45 -15.57
N ASP A 591 -9.07 -1.75 -15.65
CA ASP A 591 -8.69 -0.86 -16.76
C ASP A 591 -9.65 0.32 -17.00
N ARG A 592 -10.33 0.78 -15.94
CA ARG A 592 -11.29 1.91 -15.95
C ARG A 592 -10.82 3.08 -15.09
N ASN A 593 -9.58 3.51 -15.28
CA ASN A 593 -9.00 4.67 -14.58
C ASN A 593 -9.79 5.98 -14.81
N ASP A 594 -10.49 6.08 -15.95
CA ASP A 594 -11.44 7.17 -16.21
C ASP A 594 -12.51 7.28 -15.12
N LEU A 595 -13.06 6.14 -14.66
CA LEU A 595 -14.04 6.10 -13.58
C LEU A 595 -13.42 6.38 -12.21
N THR A 596 -12.24 5.84 -11.91
CA THR A 596 -11.51 6.19 -10.66
C THR A 596 -11.35 7.70 -10.56
N ARG A 597 -10.85 8.36 -11.61
CA ARG A 597 -10.64 9.81 -11.63
C ARG A 597 -11.94 10.58 -11.51
N ALA A 598 -13.02 10.11 -12.14
CA ALA A 598 -14.33 10.75 -12.08
C ALA A 598 -14.96 10.67 -10.69
N TYR A 599 -15.01 9.48 -10.07
CA TYR A 599 -15.60 9.31 -8.74
C TYR A 599 -14.76 9.99 -7.66
N VAL A 600 -13.42 9.89 -7.71
CA VAL A 600 -12.54 10.61 -6.76
C VAL A 600 -12.77 12.11 -6.86
N LYS A 601 -12.83 12.67 -8.08
CA LYS A 601 -13.16 14.10 -8.28
C LYS A 601 -14.54 14.45 -7.71
N GLN A 602 -15.55 13.62 -7.95
CA GLN A 602 -16.90 13.85 -7.42
C GLN A 602 -16.86 13.89 -5.88
N ILE A 603 -16.26 12.90 -5.24
CA ILE A 603 -16.14 12.82 -3.77
C ILE A 603 -15.43 14.06 -3.21
N LEU A 604 -14.25 14.39 -3.74
CA LEU A 604 -13.46 15.56 -3.30
C LEU A 604 -14.24 16.88 -3.38
N THR A 605 -15.13 17.02 -4.37
CA THR A 605 -15.84 18.27 -4.65
C THR A 605 -17.24 18.36 -4.03
N THR A 606 -17.86 17.24 -3.67
CA THR A 606 -19.23 17.23 -3.11
C THR A 606 -19.28 16.89 -1.62
N MET A 607 -18.26 16.22 -1.07
CA MET A 607 -18.26 15.68 0.29
C MET A 607 -17.30 16.38 1.25
N TYR A 608 -16.48 17.31 0.76
CA TYR A 608 -15.61 18.16 1.57
C TYR A 608 -15.93 19.63 1.33
N LYS A 609 -16.18 20.39 2.40
CA LYS A 609 -16.59 21.80 2.32
C LYS A 609 -15.87 22.65 3.35
N ALA A 610 -15.72 23.94 3.08
CA ALA A 610 -15.17 24.91 4.03
C ALA A 610 -16.24 25.45 5.01
N THR A 611 -17.06 24.55 5.58
CA THR A 611 -18.15 24.86 6.52
C THR A 611 -18.04 23.96 7.75
N PRO A 612 -18.73 24.29 8.87
CA PRO A 612 -18.68 23.45 10.06
C PRO A 612 -19.11 21.99 9.85
N ASP A 613 -20.07 21.75 8.97
CA ASP A 613 -20.53 20.42 8.50
C ASP A 613 -19.71 19.89 7.30
N GLY A 614 -18.48 20.39 7.12
CA GLY A 614 -17.68 20.16 5.93
C GLY A 614 -17.01 18.79 5.83
N ILE A 615 -17.08 17.96 6.88
CA ILE A 615 -16.67 16.55 6.86
C ILE A 615 -17.96 15.73 6.93
N ILE A 616 -18.15 14.85 5.96
CA ILE A 616 -19.46 14.23 5.71
C ILE A 616 -19.85 13.16 6.73
N GLY A 617 -18.87 12.55 7.40
CA GLY A 617 -19.00 11.61 8.52
C GLY A 617 -17.96 11.93 9.59
N ASN A 618 -17.78 11.01 10.53
CA ASN A 618 -16.78 11.13 11.59
C ASN A 618 -15.39 11.44 11.00
N GLU A 619 -14.61 12.33 11.64
CA GLU A 619 -13.25 12.63 11.15
C GLU A 619 -12.26 11.48 11.44
N ASP A 620 -12.59 10.62 12.41
CA ASP A 620 -11.88 9.40 12.82
C ASP A 620 -10.37 9.59 12.97
N CYS A 621 -10.02 10.53 13.85
CA CYS A 621 -8.65 10.78 14.28
C CYS A 621 -7.68 11.11 13.13
N GLY A 622 -8.14 11.77 12.07
CA GLY A 622 -7.33 12.09 10.89
C GLY A 622 -7.63 11.27 9.64
N GLN A 623 -8.43 10.21 9.73
CA GLN A 623 -8.60 9.25 8.63
C GLN A 623 -9.30 9.86 7.40
N MET A 624 -10.42 10.55 7.60
CA MET A 624 -11.12 11.26 6.50
C MET A 624 -10.24 12.32 5.86
N SER A 625 -9.56 13.10 6.70
CA SER A 625 -8.64 14.15 6.27
C SER A 625 -7.45 13.58 5.49
N ALA A 626 -6.89 12.45 5.91
CA ALA A 626 -5.81 11.78 5.21
C ALA A 626 -6.25 11.21 3.85
N TRP A 627 -7.48 10.69 3.76
CA TRP A 627 -8.07 10.28 2.48
C TRP A 627 -8.15 11.47 1.52
N TYR A 628 -8.65 12.62 1.98
CA TYR A 628 -8.72 13.85 1.18
C TYR A 628 -7.35 14.29 0.69
N ILE A 629 -6.35 14.33 1.58
CA ILE A 629 -4.99 14.76 1.24
C ILE A 629 -4.40 13.86 0.17
N LEU A 630 -4.32 12.54 0.41
CA LEU A 630 -3.75 11.61 -0.56
C LEU A 630 -4.51 11.72 -1.90
N SER A 631 -5.84 11.63 -1.87
CA SER A 631 -6.66 11.57 -3.08
C SER A 631 -6.62 12.86 -3.88
N SER A 632 -6.55 14.04 -3.23
CA SER A 632 -6.44 15.35 -3.89
C SER A 632 -5.09 15.59 -4.56
N LEU A 633 -4.04 14.92 -4.06
CA LEU A 633 -2.72 14.84 -4.69
C LEU A 633 -2.69 13.85 -5.86
N GLY A 634 -3.76 13.07 -6.06
CA GLY A 634 -3.82 12.02 -7.06
C GLY A 634 -3.15 10.71 -6.65
N LEU A 635 -2.96 10.49 -5.34
CA LEU A 635 -2.34 9.29 -4.76
C LEU A 635 -3.34 8.59 -3.83
N TYR A 636 -3.32 7.28 -3.72
CA TYR A 636 -3.99 6.57 -2.64
C TYR A 636 -3.37 5.19 -2.46
N GLN A 637 -3.32 4.67 -1.25
CA GLN A 637 -2.78 3.34 -1.01
C GLN A 637 -3.93 2.37 -0.76
N VAL A 638 -4.37 1.65 -1.80
CA VAL A 638 -5.48 0.68 -1.66
C VAL A 638 -5.11 -0.46 -0.70
N THR A 639 -3.84 -0.87 -0.70
CA THR A 639 -3.35 -2.00 0.08
C THR A 639 -2.16 -1.60 0.96
N PRO A 640 -2.41 -0.93 2.11
CA PRO A 640 -1.39 -0.71 3.12
C PRO A 640 -0.69 -2.02 3.46
N GLY A 641 0.64 -2.03 3.44
CA GLY A 641 1.46 -3.25 3.48
C GLY A 641 2.14 -3.58 2.16
N THR A 642 1.68 -3.04 1.03
CA THR A 642 2.47 -2.98 -0.22
C THR A 642 3.06 -1.58 -0.38
N PRO A 643 4.30 -1.40 -0.85
CA PRO A 643 4.89 -0.07 -1.02
C PRO A 643 4.40 0.62 -2.31
N MET A 644 3.12 0.45 -2.69
CA MET A 644 2.54 0.96 -3.94
C MET A 644 1.43 1.98 -3.64
N PHE A 645 1.39 3.06 -4.41
CA PHE A 645 0.31 4.05 -4.42
C PHE A 645 -0.41 4.00 -5.77
N ASP A 646 -1.71 3.83 -5.72
CA ASP A 646 -2.63 3.94 -6.84
C ASP A 646 -2.82 5.40 -7.26
N LEU A 647 -2.77 5.63 -8.56
CA LEU A 647 -2.89 6.94 -9.16
C LEU A 647 -4.35 7.28 -9.47
N GLY A 648 -4.71 8.53 -9.18
CA GLY A 648 -6.05 9.07 -9.33
C GLY A 648 -6.07 10.44 -10.01
N TYR A 649 -6.85 11.36 -9.46
CA TYR A 649 -7.08 12.69 -10.00
C TYR A 649 -6.31 13.76 -9.20
N LEU A 650 -5.58 14.64 -9.88
CA LEU A 650 -4.99 15.82 -9.23
C LEU A 650 -6.02 16.94 -9.15
N HIS A 651 -6.40 17.34 -7.94
CA HIS A 651 -7.37 18.41 -7.69
C HIS A 651 -6.82 19.79 -8.07
N PHE A 652 -5.58 20.05 -7.67
CA PHE A 652 -4.89 21.33 -7.81
C PHE A 652 -4.23 21.52 -9.19
N SER A 653 -3.62 22.68 -9.47
CA SER A 653 -2.75 22.82 -10.66
C SER A 653 -1.40 22.14 -10.43
N GLN A 654 -0.88 22.27 -9.21
CA GLN A 654 0.35 21.64 -8.74
C GLN A 654 0.27 21.41 -7.24
N ALA A 655 0.98 20.40 -6.76
CA ALA A 655 1.29 20.18 -5.36
C ALA A 655 2.74 19.71 -5.22
N THR A 656 3.39 20.09 -4.13
CA THR A 656 4.78 19.71 -3.83
C THR A 656 4.84 19.10 -2.44
N ILE A 657 5.31 17.86 -2.34
CA ILE A 657 5.59 17.20 -1.07
C ILE A 657 7.07 17.40 -0.73
N HIS A 658 7.35 18.04 0.39
CA HIS A 658 8.70 18.28 0.89
C HIS A 658 9.12 17.10 1.79
N LEU A 659 10.00 16.26 1.27
CA LEU A 659 10.42 15.01 1.91
C LEU A 659 11.54 15.26 2.93
N ASP A 660 11.58 14.46 4.00
CA ASP A 660 12.58 14.59 5.08
C ASP A 660 14.03 14.39 4.61
N ASN A 661 14.24 13.76 3.45
CA ASN A 661 15.56 13.62 2.84
C ASN A 661 16.03 14.88 2.09
N GLY A 662 15.27 15.98 2.16
CA GLY A 662 15.57 17.27 1.53
C GLY A 662 15.23 17.34 0.04
N LYS A 663 14.48 16.36 -0.48
CA LYS A 663 14.00 16.35 -1.86
C LYS A 663 12.53 16.76 -1.93
N ASP A 664 12.14 17.20 -3.12
CA ASP A 664 10.75 17.50 -3.42
C ASP A 664 10.18 16.46 -4.40
N PHE A 665 8.94 16.05 -4.14
CA PHE A 665 8.13 15.32 -5.10
C PHE A 665 6.99 16.23 -5.57
N ILE A 666 7.07 16.63 -6.83
CA ILE A 666 6.15 17.60 -7.44
C ILE A 666 5.11 16.84 -8.25
N ILE A 667 3.84 17.15 -8.04
CA ILE A 667 2.71 16.56 -8.76
C ILE A 667 2.00 17.70 -9.48
N GLN A 668 1.93 17.65 -10.81
CA GLN A 668 1.44 18.77 -11.61
C GLN A 668 0.48 18.33 -12.71
N LYS A 669 -0.45 19.22 -13.10
CA LYS A 669 -1.29 19.00 -14.27
C LYS A 669 -0.43 19.01 -15.55
N GLY A 670 -0.61 18.00 -16.37
CA GLY A 670 0.09 17.81 -17.64
C GLY A 670 -0.79 18.09 -18.85
N ASN A 671 -0.17 18.58 -19.91
CA ASN A 671 -0.78 18.68 -21.24
C ASN A 671 -0.15 17.63 -22.17
N HIS A 672 -0.47 16.37 -21.93
CA HIS A 672 0.01 15.21 -22.68
C HIS A 672 -1.07 14.13 -22.74
N SER A 673 -0.96 13.20 -23.69
CA SER A 673 -1.97 12.15 -23.94
C SER A 673 -1.93 11.02 -22.93
N GLU A 674 -0.77 10.77 -22.32
CA GLU A 674 -0.63 9.74 -21.30
C GLU A 674 -1.39 10.15 -20.03
N PRO A 675 -2.06 9.24 -19.33
CA PRO A 675 -2.69 9.57 -18.06
C PRO A 675 -1.69 10.09 -17.02
N TYR A 676 -0.50 9.48 -16.99
CA TYR A 676 0.53 9.71 -15.98
C TYR A 676 1.93 9.62 -16.58
N LEU A 677 2.76 10.64 -16.35
CA LEU A 677 4.19 10.62 -16.63
C LEU A 677 4.97 10.81 -15.32
N LEU A 678 5.85 9.88 -14.97
CA LEU A 678 6.80 10.03 -13.88
C LEU A 678 8.17 10.37 -14.47
N ASN A 679 8.72 11.55 -14.13
CA ASN A 679 9.98 12.05 -14.67
C ASN A 679 10.03 11.98 -16.21
N SER A 680 8.93 12.41 -16.84
CA SER A 680 8.71 12.39 -18.30
C SER A 680 8.66 11.00 -18.96
N GLN A 681 8.59 9.93 -18.16
CA GLN A 681 8.38 8.56 -18.65
C GLN A 681 6.95 8.11 -18.35
N ALA A 682 6.31 7.42 -19.31
CA ALA A 682 4.97 6.88 -19.10
C ALA A 682 4.97 5.88 -17.95
N VAL A 683 4.03 6.04 -17.02
CA VAL A 683 3.83 5.06 -15.95
C VAL A 683 3.15 3.83 -16.54
N SER A 684 3.78 2.66 -16.36
CA SER A 684 3.17 1.40 -16.77
C SER A 684 2.02 1.04 -15.82
N GLY A 685 0.78 1.27 -16.25
CA GLY A 685 -0.42 1.01 -15.46
C GLY A 685 -0.83 2.21 -14.61
N TRP A 686 -1.24 1.95 -13.37
CA TRP A 686 -1.92 2.94 -12.52
C TRP A 686 -1.30 3.10 -11.13
N GLN A 687 -0.05 2.68 -10.96
CA GLN A 687 0.61 2.68 -9.66
C GLN A 687 2.05 3.20 -9.76
N ILE A 688 2.50 3.87 -8.70
CA ILE A 688 3.91 4.19 -8.46
C ILE A 688 4.33 3.65 -7.11
N SER A 689 5.62 3.37 -6.94
CA SER A 689 6.12 2.87 -5.67
C SER A 689 6.38 4.02 -4.68
N TYR A 690 6.42 3.68 -3.38
CA TYR A 690 6.90 4.58 -2.34
C TYR A 690 8.30 5.11 -2.67
N GLN A 691 9.16 4.26 -3.24
CA GLN A 691 10.52 4.65 -3.62
C GLN A 691 10.54 5.70 -4.74
N ASP A 692 9.60 5.62 -5.69
CA ASP A 692 9.45 6.63 -6.75
C ASP A 692 9.13 8.00 -6.15
N ILE A 693 8.29 8.04 -5.11
CA ILE A 693 7.93 9.27 -4.39
C ILE A 693 9.14 9.78 -3.60
N ILE A 694 9.72 8.96 -2.70
CA ILE A 694 10.82 9.42 -1.82
C ILE A 694 12.12 9.73 -2.56
N ASN A 695 12.28 9.25 -3.80
CA ASN A 695 13.39 9.66 -4.66
C ASN A 695 13.30 11.10 -5.15
N GLY A 696 12.15 11.77 -4.96
CA GLY A 696 11.84 13.06 -5.53
C GLY A 696 11.61 12.99 -7.04
N GLY A 697 11.23 14.12 -7.63
CA GLY A 697 10.97 14.23 -9.07
C GLY A 697 9.60 14.80 -9.38
N VAL A 698 9.12 14.53 -10.60
CA VAL A 698 7.87 15.12 -11.10
C VAL A 698 6.92 14.04 -11.60
N LEU A 699 5.72 13.98 -10.99
CA LEU A 699 4.57 13.25 -11.52
C LEU A 699 3.66 14.23 -12.27
N SER A 700 3.56 14.08 -13.59
CA SER A 700 2.65 14.87 -14.41
C SER A 700 1.39 14.07 -14.72
N ILE A 701 0.24 14.57 -14.25
CA ILE A 701 -1.08 13.94 -14.40
C ILE A 701 -1.87 14.71 -15.47
N SER A 702 -2.27 14.06 -16.56
CA SER A 702 -3.04 14.74 -17.59
C SER A 702 -4.42 15.19 -17.08
N SER A 703 -5.07 16.11 -17.78
CA SER A 703 -6.47 16.44 -17.47
C SER A 703 -7.37 15.27 -17.86
N PRO A 704 -8.42 14.94 -17.07
CA PRO A 704 -9.36 13.90 -17.46
C PRO A 704 -10.09 14.32 -18.73
N THR A 705 -10.22 13.41 -19.70
CA THR A 705 -11.13 13.59 -20.84
C THR A 705 -12.54 13.78 -20.29
N PRO A 706 -13.32 14.79 -20.73
CA PRO A 706 -14.67 15.01 -20.25
C PRO A 706 -15.52 13.75 -20.48
N ILE A 707 -15.94 13.10 -19.40
CA ILE A 707 -16.99 12.10 -19.46
C ILE A 707 -18.28 12.91 -19.59
N ASN A 708 -18.92 12.89 -20.76
CA ASN A 708 -20.32 13.33 -20.85
C ASN A 708 -21.10 12.47 -19.87
N SER A 709 -21.68 13.10 -18.84
CA SER A 709 -22.44 12.43 -17.79
C SER A 709 -23.36 11.35 -18.38
N PRO A 710 -23.44 10.16 -17.78
CA PRO A 710 -24.23 9.07 -18.35
C PRO A 710 -25.72 9.41 -18.28
N THR A 711 -26.30 9.79 -19.41
CA THR A 711 -27.75 9.65 -19.64
C THR A 711 -27.99 8.17 -19.98
N PRO A 712 -28.96 7.48 -19.34
CA PRO A 712 -29.19 6.07 -19.57
C PRO A 712 -29.93 5.86 -20.89
N THR A 713 -29.24 5.38 -21.93
CA THR A 713 -29.93 4.80 -23.09
C THR A 713 -29.16 3.64 -23.70
N ASN A 714 -29.93 2.58 -23.95
CA ASN A 714 -29.55 1.29 -24.51
C ASN A 714 -28.86 1.37 -25.87
N MET A 715 -27.90 0.44 -26.05
CA MET A 715 -27.21 0.01 -27.26
C MET A 715 -25.93 0.79 -27.64
N GLN A 716 -24.82 0.06 -27.65
CA GLN A 716 -23.51 0.55 -28.10
C GLN A 716 -22.92 -0.45 -29.11
N TRP A 717 -22.48 0.06 -30.26
CA TRP A 717 -21.75 -0.72 -31.26
C TRP A 717 -20.29 -0.84 -30.84
N TYR A 718 -19.75 -2.06 -30.73
CA TYR A 718 -18.32 -2.26 -30.51
C TYR A 718 -17.48 -2.09 -31.78
N ASN A 719 -18.10 -2.15 -32.97
CA ASN A 719 -17.50 -1.69 -34.23
C ASN A 719 -18.62 -1.31 -35.21
N GLN A 720 -18.82 -0.01 -35.44
CA GLN A 720 -19.99 0.49 -36.18
C GLN A 720 -19.87 0.20 -37.69
N PRO A 721 -20.87 -0.43 -38.34
CA PRO A 721 -20.84 -0.67 -39.77
C PRO A 721 -20.90 0.65 -40.55
N PRO A 722 -20.28 0.73 -41.75
CA PRO A 722 -20.18 1.97 -42.50
C PRO A 722 -21.55 2.49 -42.98
N VAL A 723 -22.54 1.61 -43.15
CA VAL A 723 -23.93 1.95 -43.46
C VAL A 723 -24.87 1.08 -42.64
N TRP A 724 -25.69 1.73 -41.80
CA TRP A 724 -26.79 1.10 -41.08
C TRP A 724 -27.95 2.08 -40.89
N SER A 725 -29.14 1.52 -40.69
CA SER A 725 -30.33 2.28 -40.31
C SER A 725 -31.22 1.46 -39.39
N ASP A 726 -31.88 2.14 -38.45
CA ASP A 726 -32.93 1.61 -37.60
C ASP A 726 -34.27 2.25 -38.04
N GLN A 727 -35.19 1.44 -38.54
CA GLN A 727 -36.56 1.84 -38.84
C GLN A 727 -37.52 0.81 -38.25
N ASP A 728 -38.42 1.28 -37.37
CA ASP A 728 -39.49 0.51 -36.74
C ASP A 728 -39.02 -0.79 -36.04
N GLY A 729 -37.86 -0.75 -35.38
CA GLY A 729 -37.31 -1.89 -34.63
C GLY A 729 -36.69 -2.98 -35.51
N VAL A 730 -36.52 -2.69 -36.81
CA VAL A 730 -35.80 -3.54 -37.75
C VAL A 730 -34.49 -2.85 -38.13
N ILE A 731 -33.38 -3.45 -37.69
CA ILE A 731 -32.04 -2.98 -38.02
C ILE A 731 -31.63 -3.56 -39.37
N GLN A 732 -31.41 -2.69 -40.36
CA GLN A 732 -30.82 -3.06 -41.65
C GLN A 732 -29.34 -2.66 -41.69
N VAL A 733 -28.49 -3.63 -42.05
CA VAL A 733 -27.04 -3.47 -42.12
C VAL A 733 -26.54 -3.96 -43.47
N THR A 734 -25.70 -3.16 -44.14
CA THR A 734 -25.00 -3.58 -45.37
C THR A 734 -23.54 -3.86 -45.06
N THR A 735 -23.02 -5.01 -45.52
CA THR A 735 -21.73 -5.55 -45.06
C THR A 735 -20.88 -6.00 -46.25
N GLY A 736 -19.56 -5.86 -46.14
CA GLY A 736 -18.62 -6.37 -47.15
C GLY A 736 -18.40 -7.88 -47.00
N ALA A 737 -17.94 -8.54 -48.07
CA ALA A 737 -17.67 -9.98 -48.04
C ALA A 737 -16.62 -10.33 -46.97
N LYS A 738 -16.93 -11.36 -46.14
CA LYS A 738 -16.10 -11.89 -45.04
C LYS A 738 -15.97 -10.99 -43.80
N THR A 739 -16.97 -10.17 -43.50
CA THR A 739 -17.06 -9.47 -42.21
C THR A 739 -17.76 -10.37 -41.19
N ASP A 740 -17.10 -10.71 -40.08
CA ASP A 740 -17.72 -11.42 -38.95
C ASP A 740 -18.47 -10.43 -38.03
N PHE A 741 -19.69 -10.80 -37.64
CA PHE A 741 -20.52 -10.04 -36.67
C PHE A 741 -20.56 -10.75 -35.32
N TRP A 742 -20.51 -9.99 -34.24
CA TRP A 742 -20.73 -10.47 -32.87
C TRP A 742 -22.17 -10.16 -32.43
N ARG A 743 -22.89 -11.15 -31.88
CA ARG A 743 -24.11 -10.97 -31.06
C ARG A 743 -24.17 -12.05 -29.98
N VAL A 744 -24.87 -11.80 -28.88
CA VAL A 744 -25.40 -12.85 -28.00
C VAL A 744 -26.93 -12.83 -28.10
N THR A 745 -27.53 -14.01 -28.33
CA THR A 745 -28.97 -14.29 -28.21
C THR A 745 -29.20 -15.34 -27.11
N HIS A 746 -30.44 -15.49 -26.65
CA HIS A 746 -30.93 -16.31 -25.51
C HIS A 746 -30.50 -17.80 -25.41
N TYR A 747 -29.78 -18.40 -26.37
CA TYR A 747 -29.41 -19.83 -26.35
C TYR A 747 -27.87 -20.02 -26.29
N GLY A 748 -27.30 -19.99 -25.09
CA GLY A 748 -25.85 -19.96 -24.87
C GLY A 748 -25.04 -21.10 -25.53
N PHE A 749 -23.77 -20.81 -25.86
CA PHE A 749 -22.61 -21.73 -25.88
C PHE A 749 -21.27 -20.96 -25.91
N ILE A 750 -20.17 -21.70 -25.73
CA ILE A 750 -18.88 -21.39 -25.06
C ILE A 750 -17.74 -20.85 -25.96
N ARG A 751 -16.94 -19.94 -25.36
CA ARG A 751 -15.52 -19.46 -25.53
C ARG A 751 -14.75 -19.58 -26.85
N ASP A 752 -13.90 -18.57 -27.07
CA ASP A 752 -12.49 -18.77 -27.41
C ASP A 752 -11.58 -17.93 -26.49
N ASN A 753 -10.68 -18.57 -25.75
CA ASN A 753 -9.63 -17.92 -24.95
C ASN A 753 -8.36 -17.81 -25.80
N GLY A 754 -8.33 -16.87 -26.73
CA GLY A 754 -7.24 -16.76 -27.70
C GLY A 754 -5.87 -16.46 -27.07
N HIS A 755 -5.76 -15.74 -25.96
CA HIS A 755 -4.51 -15.01 -25.66
C HIS A 755 -3.41 -15.74 -24.89
N TYR A 756 -3.55 -17.03 -24.54
CA TYR A 756 -2.58 -17.72 -23.68
C TYR A 756 -1.95 -18.99 -24.27
N TYR A 757 -2.21 -19.31 -25.53
CA TYR A 757 -1.78 -20.58 -26.12
C TYR A 757 -0.25 -20.76 -26.17
N LEU A 758 0.53 -19.72 -26.42
CA LEU A 758 2.00 -19.87 -26.42
C LEU A 758 2.56 -20.04 -25.00
N GLY A 759 2.08 -19.28 -24.01
CA GLY A 759 2.50 -19.43 -22.62
C GLY A 759 2.12 -20.81 -22.04
N ALA A 760 0.92 -21.30 -22.35
CA ALA A 760 0.48 -22.64 -21.97
C ALA A 760 1.31 -23.74 -22.66
N SER A 761 1.70 -23.53 -23.91
CA SER A 761 2.60 -24.44 -24.63
C SER A 761 3.98 -24.53 -23.97
N ILE A 762 4.57 -23.39 -23.59
CA ILE A 762 5.88 -23.31 -22.93
C ILE A 762 5.82 -23.96 -21.54
N ALA A 763 4.80 -23.66 -20.73
CA ALA A 763 4.65 -24.25 -19.40
C ALA A 763 4.45 -25.77 -19.46
N ALA A 764 3.63 -26.26 -20.40
CA ALA A 764 3.44 -27.69 -20.60
C ALA A 764 4.72 -28.38 -21.08
N ARG A 765 5.50 -27.71 -21.94
CA ARG A 765 6.80 -28.21 -22.40
C ARG A 765 7.82 -28.31 -21.29
N GLN A 766 7.91 -27.25 -20.47
CA GLN A 766 8.77 -27.24 -19.29
C GLN A 766 8.41 -28.43 -18.41
N PHE A 767 7.13 -28.61 -18.07
CA PHE A 767 6.67 -29.74 -17.26
C PHE A 767 7.06 -31.09 -17.87
N SER A 768 6.85 -31.30 -19.16
CA SER A 768 7.24 -32.53 -19.86
C SER A 768 8.74 -32.84 -19.69
N ILE A 769 9.62 -31.86 -19.93
CA ILE A 769 11.08 -32.03 -19.81
C ILE A 769 11.50 -32.29 -18.35
N VAL A 770 10.84 -31.63 -17.39
CA VAL A 770 11.13 -31.82 -15.96
C VAL A 770 10.78 -33.23 -15.48
N TRP A 771 9.66 -33.77 -15.94
CA TRP A 771 9.04 -34.97 -15.35
C TRP A 771 9.22 -36.24 -16.18
N GLN A 772 9.89 -36.16 -17.35
CA GLN A 772 10.05 -37.31 -18.26
C GLN A 772 10.65 -38.56 -17.63
N ASP A 773 11.49 -38.41 -16.60
CA ASP A 773 12.12 -39.54 -15.92
C ASP A 773 11.38 -40.01 -14.65
N LEU A 774 10.58 -39.12 -14.05
CA LEU A 774 9.88 -39.40 -12.79
C LEU A 774 8.46 -39.93 -13.06
N GLU A 775 7.78 -39.38 -14.06
CA GLU A 775 6.39 -39.68 -14.42
C GLU A 775 6.24 -39.68 -15.96
N PRO A 776 6.78 -40.69 -16.68
CA PRO A 776 6.89 -40.69 -18.14
C PRO A 776 5.53 -40.63 -18.86
N GLU A 777 4.49 -41.21 -18.28
CA GLU A 777 3.12 -41.14 -18.82
C GLU A 777 2.58 -39.71 -18.78
N ILE A 778 2.72 -39.04 -17.63
CA ILE A 778 2.30 -37.65 -17.43
C ILE A 778 3.15 -36.72 -18.32
N ALA A 779 4.46 -36.95 -18.40
CA ALA A 779 5.34 -36.16 -19.26
C ALA A 779 4.96 -36.26 -20.75
N SER A 780 4.52 -37.43 -21.21
CA SER A 780 4.01 -37.63 -22.58
C SER A 780 2.69 -36.89 -22.83
N GLU A 781 1.79 -36.84 -21.84
CA GLU A 781 0.56 -36.04 -21.91
C GLU A 781 0.85 -34.55 -22.01
N PHE A 782 1.79 -34.05 -21.19
CA PHE A 782 2.20 -32.65 -21.22
C PHE A 782 2.98 -32.27 -22.49
N LYS A 783 3.72 -33.22 -23.10
CA LYS A 783 4.29 -33.05 -24.45
C LYS A 783 3.17 -32.84 -25.48
N THR A 784 2.15 -33.69 -25.44
CA THR A 784 0.98 -33.61 -26.33
C THR A 784 0.22 -32.29 -26.16
N LEU A 785 -0.02 -31.86 -24.92
CA LEU A 785 -0.65 -30.58 -24.60
C LEU A 785 0.17 -29.39 -25.09
N SER A 786 1.49 -29.44 -24.91
CA SER A 786 2.39 -28.41 -25.41
C SER A 786 2.24 -28.21 -26.92
N ASP A 787 2.22 -29.30 -27.68
CA ASP A 787 2.08 -29.26 -29.14
C ASP A 787 0.70 -28.80 -29.59
N GLU A 788 -0.35 -29.20 -28.87
CA GLU A 788 -1.72 -28.74 -29.13
C GLU A 788 -1.84 -27.23 -28.92
N TYR A 789 -1.30 -26.71 -27.82
CA TYR A 789 -1.30 -25.29 -27.52
C TYR A 789 -0.44 -24.49 -28.51
N LEU A 790 0.73 -25.01 -28.92
CA LEU A 790 1.55 -24.38 -29.95
C LEU A 790 0.79 -24.29 -31.29
N LYS A 791 0.06 -25.35 -31.64
CA LYS A 791 -0.78 -25.38 -32.85
C LYS A 791 -1.91 -24.35 -32.78
N LYS A 792 -2.55 -24.19 -31.61
CA LYS A 792 -3.58 -23.17 -31.37
C LYS A 792 -3.01 -21.75 -31.47
N TYR A 793 -1.82 -21.52 -30.91
CA TYR A 793 -1.11 -20.25 -31.06
C TYR A 793 -0.79 -19.92 -32.52
N LYS A 794 -0.21 -20.86 -33.28
CA LYS A 794 0.09 -20.67 -34.71
C LYS A 794 -1.18 -20.33 -35.52
N LYS A 795 -2.30 -20.99 -35.21
CA LYS A 795 -3.60 -20.71 -35.82
C LYS A 795 -4.09 -19.29 -35.50
N GLN A 796 -3.95 -18.86 -34.24
CA GLN A 796 -4.32 -17.53 -33.79
C GLN A 796 -3.50 -16.43 -34.46
N VAL A 797 -2.16 -16.55 -34.48
CA VAL A 797 -1.27 -15.58 -35.14
C VAL A 797 -1.60 -15.48 -36.63
N LYS A 798 -1.86 -16.62 -37.29
CA LYS A 798 -2.31 -16.65 -38.69
C LYS A 798 -3.65 -15.93 -38.89
N GLY A 799 -4.57 -16.06 -37.93
CA GLY A 799 -5.85 -15.34 -37.92
C GLY A 799 -5.69 -13.83 -37.71
N GLN A 800 -4.84 -13.41 -36.77
CA GLN A 800 -4.57 -11.99 -36.50
C GLN A 800 -3.95 -11.28 -37.71
N VAL A 801 -2.98 -11.92 -38.38
CA VAL A 801 -2.32 -11.36 -39.58
C VAL A 801 -3.28 -11.28 -40.78
N LEU A 802 -4.27 -12.18 -40.88
CA LEU A 802 -5.31 -12.13 -41.92
C LEU A 802 -6.40 -11.07 -41.62
N GLY A 803 -6.61 -10.73 -40.34
CA GLY A 803 -7.61 -9.75 -39.89
C GLY A 803 -7.18 -8.28 -39.98
N THR A 804 -5.88 -7.99 -40.08
CA THR A 804 -5.31 -6.62 -40.11
C THR A 804 -5.17 -5.99 -41.51
N SER A 805 -5.99 -6.40 -42.49
CA SER A 805 -6.05 -5.78 -43.84
C SER A 805 -4.75 -5.78 -44.65
N ILE A 806 -4.30 -6.96 -45.10
CA ILE A 806 -3.51 -7.09 -46.35
C ILE A 806 -4.19 -8.14 -47.23
N LEU A 807 -5.29 -7.76 -47.89
CA LEU A 807 -6.10 -8.65 -48.74
C LEU A 807 -5.48 -8.90 -50.14
N GLY A 808 -4.16 -8.82 -50.32
CA GLY A 808 -3.55 -8.93 -51.65
C GLY A 808 -2.17 -9.58 -51.77
N ALA A 809 -1.35 -9.59 -50.72
CA ALA A 809 0.05 -10.00 -50.84
C ALA A 809 0.35 -11.44 -50.39
N ILE A 810 -0.47 -12.04 -49.52
CA ILE A 810 -0.16 -13.36 -48.95
C ILE A 810 -0.69 -14.51 -49.81
N THR A 811 -1.72 -14.28 -50.62
CA THR A 811 -2.38 -15.36 -51.39
C THR A 811 -1.82 -15.57 -52.79
N ASN A 812 -0.98 -14.67 -53.34
CA ASN A 812 -0.63 -14.68 -54.77
C ASN A 812 0.85 -14.52 -55.16
N ILE A 813 1.82 -14.67 -54.25
CA ILE A 813 3.23 -14.80 -54.66
C ILE A 813 3.61 -16.28 -54.56
N GLY A 814 3.64 -16.91 -55.73
CA GLY A 814 4.16 -18.25 -55.92
C GLY A 814 5.61 -18.38 -55.44
N ILE A 815 5.95 -19.63 -55.14
CA ILE A 815 7.29 -20.16 -54.92
C ILE A 815 8.29 -19.46 -55.85
N GLY A 816 9.07 -18.51 -55.34
CA GLY A 816 10.04 -17.79 -56.17
C GLY A 816 10.76 -16.67 -55.44
N ILE A 817 12.07 -16.87 -55.25
CA ILE A 817 13.10 -15.90 -54.88
C ILE A 817 13.14 -15.53 -53.38
N PHE A 818 13.64 -16.46 -52.56
CA PHE A 818 14.67 -16.06 -51.58
C PHE A 818 15.93 -15.83 -52.42
N THR A 819 16.36 -14.58 -52.58
CA THR A 819 17.69 -14.32 -53.14
C THR A 819 18.71 -14.95 -52.20
N GLU A 820 19.63 -15.77 -52.71
CA GLU A 820 20.76 -16.37 -51.95
C GLU A 820 21.74 -15.33 -51.36
N ASN A 821 21.37 -14.05 -51.33
CA ASN A 821 22.18 -12.95 -50.82
C ASN A 821 21.50 -12.30 -49.60
N PRO A 822 22.00 -12.53 -48.37
CA PRO A 822 21.41 -12.04 -47.11
C PRO A 822 21.42 -10.51 -46.95
N ARG A 823 22.06 -9.77 -47.87
CA ARG A 823 22.22 -8.29 -47.79
C ARG A 823 20.98 -7.50 -48.23
N TYR A 824 20.01 -8.12 -48.92
CA TYR A 824 18.79 -7.43 -49.34
C TYR A 824 17.72 -7.52 -48.24
N GLY A 825 17.22 -6.37 -47.78
CA GLY A 825 16.26 -6.28 -46.69
C GLY A 825 14.99 -7.11 -46.92
N ILE A 826 14.58 -7.83 -45.88
CA ILE A 826 13.37 -8.65 -45.90
C ILE A 826 12.24 -7.79 -45.32
N SER A 827 11.12 -7.66 -46.02
CA SER A 827 9.98 -6.90 -45.47
C SER A 827 9.42 -7.58 -44.21
N ALA A 828 8.76 -6.81 -43.33
CA ALA A 828 8.07 -7.39 -42.16
C ALA A 828 7.12 -8.53 -42.55
N LEU A 829 6.51 -8.44 -43.74
CA LEU A 829 5.65 -9.47 -44.33
C LEU A 829 6.40 -10.77 -44.66
N GLN A 830 7.59 -10.69 -45.26
CA GLN A 830 8.42 -11.85 -45.53
C GLN A 830 8.95 -12.48 -44.24
N SER A 831 9.31 -11.67 -43.23
CA SER A 831 9.71 -12.18 -41.90
C SER A 831 8.57 -12.94 -41.21
N LEU A 832 7.33 -12.45 -41.33
CA LEU A 832 6.13 -13.17 -40.88
C LEU A 832 5.91 -14.48 -41.65
N GLN A 833 6.20 -14.53 -42.96
CA GLN A 833 6.14 -15.78 -43.73
C GLN A 833 7.14 -16.82 -43.22
N LEU A 834 8.38 -16.43 -42.87
CA LEU A 834 9.32 -17.34 -42.23
C LEU A 834 8.81 -17.82 -40.87
N LEU A 835 8.26 -16.91 -40.05
CA LEU A 835 7.66 -17.27 -38.76
C LEU A 835 6.56 -18.34 -38.96
N PHE A 836 5.73 -18.22 -40.00
CA PHE A 836 4.70 -19.21 -40.31
C PHE A 836 5.21 -20.55 -40.82
N LYS A 837 6.41 -20.60 -41.43
CA LYS A 837 7.05 -21.87 -41.78
C LYS A 837 7.50 -22.66 -40.55
N GLY A 838 7.70 -21.97 -39.43
CA GLY A 838 7.97 -22.56 -38.13
C GLY A 838 9.31 -22.12 -37.55
N GLU A 839 9.50 -22.48 -36.29
CA GLU A 839 10.66 -22.07 -35.50
C GLU A 839 12.00 -22.53 -36.09
N ALA A 840 12.08 -23.78 -36.54
CA ALA A 840 13.29 -24.36 -37.15
C ALA A 840 13.69 -23.61 -38.45
N GLU A 841 12.73 -23.34 -39.33
CA GLU A 841 12.97 -22.64 -40.60
C GLU A 841 13.35 -21.17 -40.39
N TYR A 842 12.72 -20.49 -39.43
CA TYR A 842 13.11 -19.14 -39.05
C TYR A 842 14.55 -19.12 -38.48
N GLY A 843 14.85 -20.09 -37.61
CA GLY A 843 16.18 -20.31 -37.05
C GLY A 843 17.26 -20.49 -38.10
N LYS A 844 17.02 -21.38 -39.07
CA LYS A 844 17.93 -21.65 -40.20
C LYS A 844 18.22 -20.40 -41.02
N ALA A 845 17.20 -19.60 -41.34
CA ALA A 845 17.40 -18.35 -42.05
C ALA A 845 18.19 -17.33 -41.23
N ALA A 846 17.88 -17.21 -39.92
CA ALA A 846 18.59 -16.31 -39.01
C ALA A 846 20.07 -16.69 -38.86
N ALA A 847 20.35 -17.98 -38.70
CA ALA A 847 21.71 -18.50 -38.63
C ALA A 847 22.47 -18.26 -39.94
N ASN A 848 21.88 -18.56 -41.11
CA ASN A 848 22.52 -18.29 -42.40
C ASN A 848 22.90 -16.80 -42.57
N ALA A 849 22.03 -15.89 -42.14
CA ALA A 849 22.30 -14.45 -42.20
C ALA A 849 23.45 -14.04 -41.25
N LEU A 850 23.44 -14.53 -40.01
CA LEU A 850 24.49 -14.25 -39.03
C LEU A 850 25.83 -14.89 -39.41
N VAL A 851 25.84 -16.16 -39.83
CA VAL A 851 27.03 -16.88 -40.28
C VAL A 851 27.65 -16.18 -41.47
N SER A 852 26.85 -15.81 -42.47
CA SER A 852 27.35 -15.05 -43.63
C SER A 852 27.95 -13.71 -43.19
N ASN A 853 27.29 -12.99 -42.28
CA ASN A 853 27.82 -11.74 -41.74
C ASN A 853 29.12 -11.94 -40.94
N TYR A 854 29.22 -13.01 -40.14
CA TYR A 854 30.44 -13.29 -39.40
C TYR A 854 31.58 -13.76 -40.31
N LYS A 855 31.30 -14.51 -41.38
CA LYS A 855 32.32 -14.83 -42.41
C LYS A 855 32.80 -13.56 -43.12
N ASP A 856 31.87 -12.70 -43.55
CA ASP A 856 32.19 -11.43 -44.24
C ASP A 856 33.04 -10.49 -43.38
N ASN A 857 32.90 -10.54 -42.05
CA ASN A 857 33.64 -9.72 -41.10
C ASN A 857 34.82 -10.47 -40.44
N GLU A 858 35.23 -11.63 -40.96
CA GLU A 858 36.32 -12.47 -40.40
C GLU A 858 36.14 -12.81 -38.91
N LYS A 859 34.89 -12.86 -38.44
CA LYS A 859 34.50 -13.18 -37.07
C LYS A 859 34.06 -14.64 -36.87
N LEU A 860 33.76 -15.39 -37.93
CA LEU A 860 33.44 -16.81 -37.78
C LEU A 860 34.75 -17.60 -37.69
N ARG A 861 34.92 -18.40 -36.64
CA ARG A 861 36.11 -19.24 -36.46
C ARG A 861 35.87 -20.62 -37.07
N GLU A 862 36.39 -20.86 -38.27
CA GLU A 862 36.31 -22.16 -38.96
C GLU A 862 37.40 -23.16 -38.51
N ASP A 863 37.78 -23.10 -37.23
CA ASP A 863 38.79 -23.97 -36.64
C ASP A 863 38.17 -25.32 -36.23
N GLN A 864 38.56 -26.39 -36.93
CA GLN A 864 37.96 -27.71 -36.72
C GLN A 864 38.16 -28.23 -35.29
N ILE A 865 39.24 -27.87 -34.61
CA ILE A 865 39.50 -28.32 -33.23
C ILE A 865 38.49 -27.67 -32.28
N LEU A 866 38.29 -26.36 -32.40
CA LEU A 866 37.34 -25.62 -31.56
C LEU A 866 35.89 -25.97 -31.90
N GLN A 867 35.60 -26.16 -33.17
CA GLN A 867 34.29 -26.57 -33.65
C GLN A 867 33.92 -27.94 -33.06
N ASN A 868 34.79 -28.95 -33.20
CA ASN A 868 34.57 -30.27 -32.62
C ASN A 868 34.44 -30.24 -31.10
N TYR A 869 35.16 -29.35 -30.42
CA TYR A 869 35.11 -29.22 -28.97
C TYR A 869 33.75 -28.70 -28.49
N VAL A 870 33.26 -27.59 -29.07
CA VAL A 870 31.96 -27.01 -28.70
C VAL A 870 30.80 -27.89 -29.14
N GLU A 871 30.88 -28.46 -30.34
CA GLU A 871 29.89 -29.42 -30.86
C GLU A 871 29.83 -30.67 -29.99
N GLY A 872 30.98 -31.24 -29.62
CA GLY A 872 31.04 -32.40 -28.73
C GLY A 872 30.51 -32.16 -27.31
N ILE A 873 30.51 -30.91 -26.82
CA ILE A 873 29.81 -30.54 -25.57
C ILE A 873 28.30 -30.47 -25.84
N GLY A 874 27.89 -29.73 -26.88
CA GLY A 874 26.50 -29.50 -27.23
C GLY A 874 25.71 -30.78 -27.55
N GLU A 875 26.28 -31.67 -28.35
CA GLU A 875 25.67 -32.94 -28.77
C GLU A 875 25.32 -33.87 -27.60
N ARG A 876 26.02 -33.76 -26.46
CA ARG A 876 25.71 -34.53 -25.26
C ARG A 876 24.36 -34.16 -24.65
N PHE A 877 23.88 -32.94 -24.90
CA PHE A 877 22.59 -32.47 -24.39
C PHE A 877 21.43 -32.81 -25.31
N VAL A 878 21.65 -32.84 -26.63
CA VAL A 878 20.61 -32.99 -27.67
C VAL A 878 19.61 -34.14 -27.38
N PRO A 879 20.03 -35.35 -26.95
CA PRO A 879 19.09 -36.44 -26.65
C PRO A 879 18.07 -36.12 -25.55
N PHE A 880 18.36 -35.16 -24.66
CA PHE A 880 17.54 -34.81 -23.51
C PHE A 880 16.66 -33.58 -23.72
N VAL A 881 16.79 -32.89 -24.86
CA VAL A 881 16.10 -31.63 -25.14
C VAL A 881 14.62 -31.82 -25.51
N GLY A 882 14.28 -32.98 -26.08
CA GLY A 882 12.90 -33.31 -26.45
C GLY A 882 12.34 -32.50 -27.63
N ARG A 883 13.21 -31.96 -28.50
CA ARG A 883 12.88 -31.19 -29.70
C ARG A 883 13.46 -31.86 -30.95
N ASP A 884 12.91 -33.03 -31.30
CA ASP A 884 13.39 -33.85 -32.42
C ASP A 884 13.27 -33.14 -33.78
N GLU A 885 12.45 -32.09 -33.86
CA GLU A 885 12.30 -31.26 -35.06
C GLU A 885 13.39 -30.19 -35.23
N PHE A 886 14.30 -30.03 -34.25
CA PHE A 886 15.40 -29.08 -34.31
C PHE A 886 16.71 -29.75 -34.72
N GLU A 887 17.36 -29.15 -35.71
CA GLU A 887 18.74 -29.46 -36.06
C GLU A 887 19.65 -28.56 -35.23
N PHE A 888 20.19 -29.08 -34.13
CA PHE A 888 21.11 -28.33 -33.29
C PHE A 888 22.44 -28.12 -34.01
N GLU A 889 22.85 -26.86 -34.15
CA GLU A 889 24.11 -26.48 -34.77
C GLU A 889 24.84 -25.51 -33.85
N PHE A 890 26.15 -25.70 -33.73
CA PHE A 890 27.01 -24.92 -32.86
C PHE A 890 27.98 -24.11 -33.70
N TYR A 891 28.20 -22.85 -33.35
CA TYR A 891 29.05 -21.95 -34.10
C TYR A 891 30.02 -21.25 -33.15
N VAL A 892 31.32 -21.24 -33.49
CA VAL A 892 32.34 -20.51 -32.75
C VAL A 892 32.58 -19.14 -33.41
N VAL A 893 32.42 -18.09 -32.62
CA VAL A 893 32.62 -16.69 -33.06
C VAL A 893 33.88 -16.14 -32.40
N GLU A 894 34.81 -15.64 -33.21
CA GLU A 894 36.01 -14.92 -32.79
C GLU A 894 35.61 -13.57 -32.19
N ASP A 895 35.35 -13.59 -30.88
CA ASP A 895 34.97 -12.43 -30.09
C ASP A 895 35.48 -12.64 -28.66
N SER A 896 36.26 -11.68 -28.16
CA SER A 896 36.85 -11.73 -26.81
C SER A 896 35.83 -11.54 -25.68
N SER A 897 34.59 -11.15 -26.00
CA SER A 897 33.53 -11.00 -25.01
C SER A 897 33.10 -12.36 -24.45
N LEU A 898 32.92 -12.40 -23.13
CA LEU A 898 32.30 -13.54 -22.48
C LEU A 898 30.82 -13.49 -22.83
N ASN A 899 30.40 -14.27 -23.83
CA ASN A 899 29.01 -14.37 -24.26
C ASN A 899 28.74 -15.68 -25.04
N ALA A 900 27.52 -16.19 -24.91
CA ALA A 900 26.92 -17.17 -25.81
C ALA A 900 25.47 -16.76 -26.05
N PHE A 901 24.84 -17.27 -27.11
CA PHE A 901 23.42 -17.02 -27.35
C PHE A 901 22.79 -18.10 -28.22
N ALA A 902 21.51 -18.37 -28.00
CA ALA A 902 20.68 -19.21 -28.85
C ALA A 902 19.79 -18.41 -29.79
N LEU A 903 19.73 -18.83 -31.05
CA LEU A 903 18.66 -18.45 -31.98
C LEU A 903 17.54 -19.51 -31.96
N PRO A 904 16.33 -19.15 -32.42
CA PRO A 904 15.25 -20.12 -32.61
C PRO A 904 15.71 -21.35 -33.39
N GLY A 905 15.15 -22.53 -33.10
CA GLY A 905 15.42 -23.74 -33.88
C GLY A 905 16.75 -24.45 -33.59
N GLY A 906 17.41 -24.15 -32.46
CA GLY A 906 18.58 -24.90 -31.98
C GLY A 906 19.93 -24.41 -32.50
N LYS A 907 20.03 -23.17 -32.99
CA LYS A 907 21.30 -22.62 -33.50
C LYS A 907 22.01 -21.86 -32.38
N ILE A 908 23.13 -22.38 -31.89
CA ILE A 908 23.83 -21.89 -30.70
C ILE A 908 25.16 -21.27 -31.11
N PHE A 909 25.43 -20.05 -30.67
CA PHE A 909 26.65 -19.30 -30.97
C PHE A 909 27.45 -19.09 -29.69
N ILE A 910 28.73 -19.44 -29.74
CA ILE A 910 29.65 -19.39 -28.60
C ILE A 910 30.80 -18.47 -28.98
N ASN A 911 31.01 -17.40 -28.22
CA ASN A 911 32.17 -16.54 -28.43
C ASN A 911 33.42 -17.21 -27.86
N THR A 912 34.58 -17.02 -28.49
CA THR A 912 35.88 -17.47 -27.96
C THR A 912 36.15 -16.95 -26.54
N GLY A 913 35.64 -15.76 -26.21
CA GLY A 913 35.70 -15.19 -24.86
C GLY A 913 34.87 -15.94 -23.81
N ALA A 914 33.84 -16.70 -24.20
CA ALA A 914 33.14 -17.61 -23.28
C ALA A 914 34.04 -18.79 -22.93
N ILE A 915 34.72 -19.39 -23.91
CA ILE A 915 35.67 -20.50 -23.71
C ILE A 915 36.86 -20.07 -22.84
N LEU A 916 37.43 -18.90 -23.11
CA LEU A 916 38.51 -18.31 -22.29
C LEU A 916 38.02 -17.80 -20.92
N GLY A 917 36.72 -17.55 -20.80
CA GLY A 917 36.08 -16.95 -19.64
C GLY A 917 35.72 -17.95 -18.53
N THR A 918 35.55 -19.22 -18.88
CA THR A 918 35.23 -20.33 -17.98
C THR A 918 36.49 -20.99 -17.40
N ASN A 919 36.39 -21.61 -16.22
CA ASN A 919 37.52 -22.28 -15.59
C ASN A 919 37.57 -23.79 -15.89
N SER A 920 36.50 -24.37 -16.44
CA SER A 920 36.38 -25.80 -16.69
C SER A 920 35.43 -26.10 -17.85
N GLU A 921 35.53 -27.31 -18.40
CA GLU A 921 34.62 -27.78 -19.45
C GLU A 921 33.17 -27.84 -18.93
N ALA A 922 32.97 -28.18 -17.65
CA ALA A 922 31.65 -28.19 -17.01
C ALA A 922 31.03 -26.78 -16.88
N GLU A 923 31.82 -25.73 -16.58
CA GLU A 923 31.33 -24.35 -16.59
C GLU A 923 30.86 -23.94 -18.01
N LEU A 924 31.65 -24.26 -19.05
CA LEU A 924 31.28 -24.00 -20.44
C LEU A 924 30.05 -24.82 -20.87
N ALA A 925 29.99 -26.07 -20.44
CA ALA A 925 28.84 -26.95 -20.65
C ALA A 925 27.58 -26.38 -19.99
N GLY A 926 27.70 -25.71 -18.84
CA GLY A 926 26.59 -25.01 -18.19
C GLY A 926 26.07 -23.82 -18.98
N ILE A 927 26.95 -23.03 -19.59
CA ILE A 927 26.57 -21.94 -20.51
C ILE A 927 25.84 -22.54 -21.73
N ILE A 928 26.41 -23.56 -22.35
CA ILE A 928 25.82 -24.20 -23.54
C ILE A 928 24.46 -24.82 -23.21
N ALA A 929 24.32 -25.49 -22.07
CA ALA A 929 23.05 -26.07 -21.62
C ALA A 929 21.98 -25.00 -21.34
N HIS A 930 22.38 -23.85 -20.81
CA HIS A 930 21.48 -22.69 -20.62
C HIS A 930 20.97 -22.15 -21.95
N GLU A 931 21.85 -21.98 -22.95
CA GLU A 931 21.45 -21.54 -24.29
C GLU A 931 20.55 -22.57 -25.01
N ILE A 932 20.88 -23.86 -24.88
CA ILE A 932 20.03 -24.94 -25.39
C ILE A 932 18.66 -24.90 -24.71
N ALA A 933 18.56 -24.56 -23.42
CA ALA A 933 17.28 -24.41 -22.74
C ALA A 933 16.44 -23.23 -23.28
N HIS A 934 17.05 -22.10 -23.64
CA HIS A 934 16.36 -21.01 -24.34
C HIS A 934 15.78 -21.44 -25.70
N ALA A 935 16.52 -22.26 -26.46
CA ALA A 935 16.02 -22.86 -27.69
C ALA A 935 14.92 -23.89 -27.42
N ALA A 936 15.12 -24.79 -26.46
CA ALA A 936 14.18 -25.85 -26.10
C ALA A 936 12.80 -25.32 -25.69
N LEU A 937 12.79 -24.21 -24.94
CA LEU A 937 11.59 -23.54 -24.45
C LEU A 937 11.04 -22.46 -25.40
N SER A 938 11.61 -22.34 -26.61
CA SER A 938 11.17 -21.39 -27.64
C SER A 938 11.21 -19.92 -27.20
N HIS A 939 12.10 -19.54 -26.27
CA HIS A 939 12.19 -18.17 -25.74
C HIS A 939 12.54 -17.15 -26.83
N GLY A 940 13.49 -17.49 -27.72
CA GLY A 940 13.84 -16.65 -28.87
C GLY A 940 12.66 -16.48 -29.84
N TYR A 941 11.93 -17.56 -30.12
CA TYR A 941 10.80 -17.54 -31.04
C TYR A 941 9.60 -16.76 -30.49
N LEU A 942 9.34 -16.85 -29.17
CA LEU A 942 8.36 -16.04 -28.45
C LEU A 942 8.66 -14.53 -28.59
N LYS A 943 9.92 -14.15 -28.43
CA LYS A 943 10.35 -12.75 -28.49
C LYS A 943 10.20 -12.18 -29.90
N VAL A 944 10.59 -12.97 -30.90
CA VAL A 944 10.43 -12.61 -32.32
C VAL A 944 8.96 -12.46 -32.68
N SER A 945 8.12 -13.41 -32.29
CA SER A 945 6.71 -13.39 -32.64
C SER A 945 5.99 -12.19 -32.02
N GLN A 946 6.27 -11.85 -30.76
CA GLN A 946 5.77 -10.65 -30.10
C GLN A 946 6.28 -9.38 -30.78
N SER A 947 7.58 -9.30 -31.08
CA SER A 947 8.16 -8.13 -31.74
C SER A 947 7.60 -7.90 -33.14
N LEU A 948 7.30 -8.95 -33.90
CA LEU A 948 6.73 -8.83 -35.24
C LEU A 948 5.25 -8.46 -35.23
N LEU A 949 4.49 -8.88 -34.21
CA LEU A 949 3.08 -8.53 -34.04
C LEU A 949 2.86 -7.06 -33.64
N LEU A 950 3.85 -6.44 -33.00
CA LEU A 950 3.79 -5.04 -32.55
C LEU A 950 4.35 -4.03 -33.58
N ARG A 951 4.84 -4.49 -34.72
CA ARG A 951 5.52 -3.64 -35.72
C ARG A 951 4.59 -3.22 -36.85
N ASP A 952 4.82 -2.00 -37.34
CA ASP A 952 4.22 -1.50 -38.58
C ASP A 952 4.74 -2.32 -39.77
N LEU A 953 3.83 -3.01 -40.45
CA LEU A 953 4.14 -3.90 -41.57
C LEU A 953 4.61 -3.15 -42.84
N SER A 954 4.53 -1.82 -42.86
CA SER A 954 5.01 -0.97 -43.96
C SER A 954 6.52 -0.71 -43.93
N GLN A 955 7.19 -0.97 -42.80
CA GLN A 955 8.63 -0.72 -42.65
C GLN A 955 9.47 -1.90 -43.16
N VAL A 956 10.46 -1.59 -44.00
CA VAL A 956 11.48 -2.55 -44.44
C VAL A 956 12.67 -2.44 -43.50
N VAL A 957 12.91 -3.49 -42.73
CA VAL A 957 14.08 -3.60 -41.84
C VAL A 957 15.00 -4.69 -42.39
N PRO A 958 16.32 -4.45 -42.50
CA PRO A 958 17.25 -5.50 -42.87
C PRO A 958 17.10 -6.72 -41.95
N PHE A 959 17.01 -7.92 -42.51
CA PHE A 959 16.80 -9.13 -41.73
C PHE A 959 17.91 -9.37 -40.71
N LEU A 960 19.14 -9.02 -41.08
CA LEU A 960 20.31 -9.08 -40.20
C LEU A 960 20.16 -8.16 -38.97
N ASP A 961 19.58 -6.97 -39.11
CA ASP A 961 19.36 -6.06 -37.97
C ASP A 961 18.30 -6.61 -37.02
N MET A 962 17.27 -7.26 -37.57
CA MET A 962 16.26 -7.95 -36.77
C MET A 962 16.88 -9.11 -35.99
N VAL A 963 17.68 -9.94 -36.64
CA VAL A 963 18.36 -11.06 -36.00
C VAL A 963 19.36 -10.56 -34.95
N SER A 964 20.12 -9.51 -35.25
CA SER A 964 21.04 -8.86 -34.31
C SER A 964 20.31 -8.24 -33.10
N GLY A 965 19.07 -7.78 -33.30
CA GLY A 965 18.20 -7.33 -32.22
C GLY A 965 17.82 -8.44 -31.25
N ILE A 966 17.67 -9.69 -31.73
CA ILE A 966 17.42 -10.86 -30.86
C ILE A 966 18.66 -11.12 -30.00
N VAL A 967 19.83 -11.21 -30.64
CA VAL A 967 21.11 -11.51 -29.97
C VAL A 967 21.44 -10.53 -28.84
N ASN A 968 21.16 -9.24 -29.05
CA ASN A 968 21.53 -8.18 -28.10
C ASN A 968 20.44 -7.89 -27.04
N SER A 969 19.33 -8.64 -27.04
CA SER A 969 18.17 -8.31 -26.21
C SER A 969 18.11 -9.16 -24.94
N GLN A 970 17.93 -8.53 -23.78
CA GLN A 970 17.79 -9.21 -22.49
C GLN A 970 16.49 -10.02 -22.40
N TYR A 971 16.53 -11.22 -21.83
CA TYR A 971 15.31 -11.96 -21.47
C TYR A 971 14.75 -11.49 -20.11
N SER A 972 13.46 -11.77 -19.85
CA SER A 972 12.87 -11.45 -18.54
C SER A 972 13.46 -12.36 -17.46
N ARG A 973 13.37 -11.94 -16.20
CA ARG A 973 13.91 -12.71 -15.05
C ARG A 973 13.32 -14.11 -14.97
N GLU A 974 12.05 -14.26 -15.34
CA GLU A 974 11.34 -15.54 -15.35
C GLU A 974 11.91 -16.48 -16.41
N LEU A 975 12.17 -15.99 -17.63
CA LEU A 975 12.73 -16.81 -18.72
C LEU A 975 14.18 -17.24 -18.43
N GLU A 976 14.97 -16.34 -17.85
CA GLU A 976 16.33 -16.63 -17.35
C GLU A 976 16.32 -17.73 -16.28
N THR A 977 15.37 -17.66 -15.34
CA THR A 977 15.23 -18.65 -14.28
C THR A 977 14.82 -20.01 -14.86
N GLN A 978 13.93 -20.04 -15.85
CA GLN A 978 13.54 -21.28 -16.53
C GLN A 978 14.73 -21.92 -17.27
N ALA A 979 15.51 -21.12 -18.00
CA ALA A 979 16.70 -21.60 -18.71
C ALA A 979 17.77 -22.14 -17.75
N ASP A 980 17.97 -21.49 -16.60
CA ASP A 980 18.87 -21.99 -15.56
C ASP A 980 18.45 -23.34 -14.99
N ILE A 981 17.16 -23.49 -14.65
CA ILE A 981 16.64 -24.73 -14.09
C ILE A 981 16.73 -25.87 -15.10
N VAL A 982 16.29 -25.63 -16.34
CA VAL A 982 16.27 -26.65 -17.40
C VAL A 982 17.68 -26.98 -17.86
N GLY A 983 18.56 -25.98 -18.05
CA GLY A 983 19.96 -26.18 -18.41
C GLY A 983 20.74 -26.97 -17.34
N THR A 984 20.52 -26.67 -16.06
CA THR A 984 21.13 -27.44 -14.95
C THR A 984 20.66 -28.90 -14.93
N ARG A 985 19.44 -29.17 -15.39
CA ARG A 985 18.92 -30.53 -15.54
C ARG A 985 19.48 -31.25 -16.77
N PHE A 986 19.68 -30.55 -17.87
CA PHE A 986 20.42 -31.12 -19.00
C PHE A 986 21.83 -31.52 -18.58
N LEU A 987 22.53 -30.65 -17.84
CA LEU A 987 23.81 -30.98 -17.22
C LEU A 987 23.75 -32.26 -16.38
N SER A 988 22.78 -32.38 -15.47
CA SER A 988 22.68 -33.55 -14.59
C SER A 988 22.33 -34.87 -15.30
N LYS A 989 21.88 -34.81 -16.57
CA LYS A 989 21.63 -35.99 -17.42
C LYS A 989 22.84 -36.42 -18.24
N THR A 990 23.88 -35.61 -18.27
CA THR A 990 25.15 -35.93 -18.91
C THR A 990 26.17 -36.41 -17.88
N ASN A 991 27.39 -36.69 -18.33
CA ASN A 991 28.50 -36.98 -17.44
C ASN A 991 29.19 -35.70 -16.91
N TYR A 992 28.68 -34.50 -17.15
CA TYR A 992 29.26 -33.26 -16.60
C TYR A 992 28.87 -33.05 -15.14
N ALA A 993 29.69 -32.29 -14.41
CA ALA A 993 29.36 -31.79 -13.08
C ALA A 993 28.10 -30.91 -13.14
N ALA A 994 27.08 -31.26 -12.35
CA ALA A 994 25.78 -30.60 -12.40
C ALA A 994 25.82 -29.14 -11.88
N ASP A 995 26.88 -28.77 -11.15
CA ASP A 995 27.13 -27.42 -10.66
C ASP A 995 27.90 -26.53 -11.66
N GLY A 996 28.15 -26.98 -12.89
CA GLY A 996 28.85 -26.19 -13.91
C GLY A 996 28.28 -24.78 -14.11
N MET A 997 26.96 -24.63 -14.26
CA MET A 997 26.31 -23.32 -14.40
C MET A 997 26.40 -22.47 -13.11
N ARG A 998 26.29 -23.11 -11.94
CA ARG A 998 26.46 -22.46 -10.64
C ARG A 998 27.89 -21.95 -10.46
N ASN A 999 28.88 -22.76 -10.82
CA ASN A 999 30.30 -22.44 -10.71
C ASN A 999 30.67 -21.30 -11.66
N PHE A 1000 30.13 -21.32 -12.88
CA PHE A 1000 30.26 -20.21 -13.81
C PHE A 1000 29.69 -18.89 -13.24
N MET A 1001 28.50 -18.91 -12.61
CA MET A 1001 27.94 -17.73 -11.94
C MET A 1001 28.83 -17.21 -10.81
N VAL A 1002 29.45 -18.11 -10.05
CA VAL A 1002 30.45 -17.74 -9.04
C VAL A 1002 31.71 -17.15 -9.70
N THR A 1003 32.19 -17.73 -10.79
CA THR A 1003 33.32 -17.24 -11.58
C THR A 1003 33.07 -15.82 -12.11
N LEU A 1004 31.87 -15.55 -12.61
CA LEU A 1004 31.45 -14.20 -13.04
C LEU A 1004 31.42 -13.21 -11.88
N SER A 1005 30.89 -13.59 -10.72
CA SER A 1005 30.85 -12.70 -9.55
C SER A 1005 32.25 -12.36 -9.02
N LYS A 1006 33.21 -13.31 -9.10
CA LYS A 1006 34.60 -13.10 -8.69
C LYS A 1006 35.42 -12.29 -9.70
N LYS A 1007 35.12 -12.41 -11.00
CA LYS A 1007 35.77 -11.63 -12.07
C LYS A 1007 35.18 -10.21 -12.24
N GLY A 1008 34.05 -9.89 -11.62
CA GLY A 1008 33.33 -8.62 -11.77
C GLY A 1008 33.85 -7.48 -10.87
N GLY A 1009 34.54 -6.49 -11.46
CA GLY A 1009 34.66 -5.14 -10.89
C GLY A 1009 33.41 -4.27 -11.16
N PRO A 1010 33.43 -2.94 -10.91
CA PRO A 1010 32.27 -2.05 -11.09
C PRO A 1010 31.73 -1.91 -12.52
N LYS A 1011 32.30 -2.61 -13.51
CA LYS A 1011 31.77 -2.73 -14.88
C LYS A 1011 31.24 -4.15 -15.10
N LYS A 1012 29.94 -4.26 -15.41
CA LYS A 1012 29.28 -5.53 -15.76
C LYS A 1012 29.96 -6.16 -16.99
N THR A 1013 30.14 -7.48 -16.98
CA THR A 1013 30.57 -8.23 -18.17
C THR A 1013 29.49 -8.19 -19.25
N THR A 1014 29.84 -8.51 -20.50
CA THR A 1014 28.89 -8.61 -21.63
C THR A 1014 27.81 -9.65 -21.35
N TRP A 1015 28.18 -10.82 -20.83
CA TRP A 1015 27.22 -11.83 -20.36
C TRP A 1015 26.29 -11.29 -19.27
N GLN A 1016 26.81 -10.57 -18.25
CA GLN A 1016 25.95 -9.94 -17.22
C GLN A 1016 25.06 -8.81 -17.76
N SER A 1017 25.33 -8.32 -18.96
CA SER A 1017 24.54 -7.27 -19.62
C SER A 1017 23.41 -7.85 -20.46
N THR A 1018 23.59 -9.03 -21.04
CA THR A 1018 22.54 -9.79 -21.76
C THR A 1018 21.74 -10.69 -20.81
N HIS A 1019 22.39 -11.22 -19.78
CA HIS A 1019 21.86 -12.14 -18.76
C HIS A 1019 22.20 -11.60 -17.35
N PRO A 1020 21.43 -10.65 -16.79
CA PRO A 1020 21.73 -10.08 -15.48
C PRO A 1020 21.75 -11.16 -14.39
N ALA A 1021 22.85 -11.24 -13.65
CA ALA A 1021 23.06 -12.23 -12.59
C ALA A 1021 22.85 -11.61 -11.19
N PRO A 1022 21.65 -11.68 -10.59
CA PRO A 1022 21.47 -11.35 -9.17
C PRO A 1022 22.26 -12.34 -8.29
N PRO A 1023 22.75 -11.92 -7.11
CA PRO A 1023 23.39 -12.83 -6.13
C PRO A 1023 22.53 -14.07 -5.78
N GLU A 1024 21.21 -13.96 -5.96
CA GLU A 1024 20.21 -15.01 -5.75
C GLU A 1024 20.32 -16.19 -6.74
N ARG A 1025 20.90 -16.01 -7.95
CA ARG A 1025 21.05 -17.09 -8.96
C ARG A 1025 21.91 -18.25 -8.47
N VAL A 1026 23.02 -17.94 -7.80
CA VAL A 1026 23.91 -18.95 -7.21
C VAL A 1026 23.16 -19.74 -6.14
N GLN A 1027 22.38 -19.07 -5.29
CA GLN A 1027 21.67 -19.69 -4.17
C GLN A 1027 20.58 -20.67 -4.62
N TYR A 1028 19.78 -20.32 -5.64
CA TYR A 1028 18.74 -21.25 -6.08
C TYR A 1028 19.30 -22.39 -6.94
N LEU A 1029 20.40 -22.17 -7.68
CA LEU A 1029 21.07 -23.25 -8.40
C LEU A 1029 21.69 -24.26 -7.43
N GLU A 1030 22.33 -23.78 -6.36
CA GLU A 1030 22.81 -24.64 -5.26
C GLU A 1030 21.67 -25.45 -4.66
N LYS A 1031 20.55 -24.80 -4.36
CA LYS A 1031 19.36 -25.48 -3.84
C LYS A 1031 18.83 -26.52 -4.82
N LEU A 1032 18.71 -26.20 -6.11
CA LEU A 1032 18.25 -27.14 -7.14
C LEU A 1032 19.14 -28.38 -7.23
N ILE A 1033 20.45 -28.20 -7.18
CA ILE A 1033 21.44 -29.29 -7.24
C ILE A 1033 21.35 -30.17 -5.99
N VAL A 1034 21.26 -29.56 -4.80
CA VAL A 1034 21.17 -30.27 -3.52
C VAL A 1034 19.84 -31.01 -3.40
N ASP A 1035 18.71 -30.33 -3.64
CA ASP A 1035 17.36 -30.91 -3.54
C ASP A 1035 17.15 -32.00 -4.60
N GLY A 1036 17.75 -31.83 -5.79
CA GLY A 1036 17.69 -32.80 -6.88
C GLY A 1036 18.66 -33.98 -6.74
N GLY A 1037 19.56 -33.96 -5.75
CA GLY A 1037 20.60 -34.97 -5.58
C GLY A 1037 21.54 -35.10 -6.79
N TYR A 1038 21.75 -34.00 -7.53
CA TYR A 1038 22.54 -34.03 -8.77
C TYR A 1038 24.03 -34.19 -8.46
N ASN A 1039 24.71 -34.99 -9.27
CA ASN A 1039 26.12 -35.29 -9.06
C ASN A 1039 27.00 -34.08 -9.42
N ILE A 1040 27.66 -33.51 -8.41
CA ILE A 1040 28.65 -32.43 -8.57
C ILE A 1040 30.09 -32.94 -8.68
N TYR A 1041 30.29 -34.26 -8.58
CA TYR A 1041 31.61 -34.91 -8.64
C TYR A 1041 31.84 -35.70 -9.94
N SER A 1042 31.00 -35.47 -10.95
CA SER A 1042 31.18 -36.03 -12.29
C SER A 1042 32.27 -35.28 -13.05
N TYR A 1043 32.27 -35.30 -14.38
CA TYR A 1043 33.38 -34.76 -15.18
C TYR A 1043 33.40 -33.23 -15.19
N GLU A 1044 34.48 -32.65 -14.64
CA GLU A 1044 34.73 -31.20 -14.64
C GLU A 1044 35.53 -30.74 -15.89
N GLY A 1045 36.37 -31.63 -16.45
CA GLY A 1045 37.14 -31.36 -17.68
C GLY A 1045 38.16 -30.22 -17.60
N VAL A 1046 38.80 -30.01 -16.44
CA VAL A 1046 39.73 -28.88 -16.25
C VAL A 1046 40.95 -28.92 -17.18
N LYS A 1047 41.61 -30.09 -17.33
CA LYS A 1047 42.82 -30.23 -18.17
C LYS A 1047 42.49 -30.04 -19.66
N SER A 1048 41.50 -30.78 -20.17
CA SER A 1048 41.05 -30.69 -21.58
C SER A 1048 40.61 -29.26 -21.95
N HIS A 1049 39.85 -28.61 -21.06
CA HIS A 1049 39.42 -27.24 -21.28
C HIS A 1049 40.60 -26.27 -21.32
N ARG A 1050 41.58 -26.45 -20.44
CA ARG A 1050 42.81 -25.65 -20.42
C ARG A 1050 43.65 -25.85 -21.68
N ASP A 1051 43.78 -27.08 -22.17
CA ASP A 1051 44.51 -27.38 -23.41
C ASP A 1051 43.86 -26.66 -24.61
N ILE A 1052 42.52 -26.57 -24.64
CA ILE A 1052 41.78 -25.78 -25.63
C ILE A 1052 42.02 -24.27 -25.45
N GLN A 1053 42.05 -23.75 -24.22
CA GLN A 1053 42.35 -22.34 -23.95
C GLN A 1053 43.79 -21.98 -24.37
N ASP A 1054 44.75 -22.86 -24.09
CA ASP A 1054 46.16 -22.71 -24.48
C ASP A 1054 46.31 -22.76 -26.01
N TYR A 1055 45.56 -23.65 -26.69
CA TYR A 1055 45.46 -23.69 -28.14
C TYR A 1055 44.88 -22.39 -28.73
N ILE A 1056 43.80 -21.83 -28.16
CA ILE A 1056 43.24 -20.53 -28.59
C ILE A 1056 44.27 -19.39 -28.43
N ASN A 1057 45.08 -19.43 -27.36
CA ASN A 1057 46.10 -18.43 -27.05
C ASN A 1057 47.43 -18.64 -27.82
N GLY A 1058 47.53 -19.67 -28.68
CA GLY A 1058 48.73 -19.94 -29.49
C GLY A 1058 49.91 -20.55 -28.70
N VAL A 1059 49.65 -21.21 -27.58
CA VAL A 1059 50.66 -21.93 -26.79
C VAL A 1059 50.82 -23.35 -27.38
N ASN A 1060 52.05 -23.76 -27.71
CA ASN A 1060 52.32 -25.13 -28.21
C ASN A 1060 52.00 -26.17 -27.14
N VAL A 1061 50.92 -26.93 -27.32
CA VAL A 1061 50.57 -28.07 -26.46
C VAL A 1061 51.47 -29.26 -26.86
N GLU A 1062 52.36 -29.69 -25.97
CA GLU A 1062 53.13 -30.92 -26.16
C GLU A 1062 52.16 -32.13 -26.18
N LYS A 1063 52.20 -32.92 -27.25
CA LYS A 1063 51.45 -34.18 -27.36
C LYS A 1063 51.94 -35.15 -26.27
N GLU A 1064 51.06 -35.54 -25.35
CA GLU A 1064 51.25 -36.76 -24.56
C GLU A 1064 51.25 -37.98 -25.51
N PRO A 1065 52.13 -38.98 -25.29
CA PRO A 1065 52.26 -40.14 -26.18
C PRO A 1065 51.05 -41.07 -26.05
N GLU A 1066 50.65 -41.68 -27.17
CA GLU A 1066 49.59 -42.71 -27.23
C GLU A 1066 49.91 -43.89 -26.30
N PRO A 1067 48.91 -44.52 -25.67
CA PRO A 1067 49.12 -45.70 -24.83
C PRO A 1067 49.50 -46.92 -25.68
N ASP A 1068 50.57 -47.62 -25.27
CA ASP A 1068 51.03 -48.89 -25.83
C ASP A 1068 49.91 -49.94 -25.86
N GLU A 1069 49.71 -50.61 -27.00
CA GLU A 1069 48.70 -51.66 -27.22
C GLU A 1069 49.03 -53.02 -26.53
N ASP A 1070 50.09 -53.11 -25.72
CA ASP A 1070 50.67 -54.38 -25.25
C ASP A 1070 50.67 -54.62 -23.72
N ASP A 1071 49.55 -54.34 -23.01
CA ASP A 1071 49.35 -54.93 -21.66
C ASP A 1071 47.88 -55.28 -21.38
N PRO A 1072 47.46 -56.56 -21.59
CA PRO A 1072 46.08 -56.97 -21.33
C PRO A 1072 45.80 -57.40 -19.88
N ASP A 1073 46.76 -57.40 -18.94
CA ASP A 1073 46.49 -57.96 -17.61
C ASP A 1073 47.37 -57.43 -16.45
N GLY A 1074 47.06 -56.21 -15.99
CA GLY A 1074 46.87 -55.97 -14.56
C GLY A 1074 48.03 -55.44 -13.69
N ARG A 1075 47.65 -54.42 -12.89
CA ARG A 1075 48.16 -54.07 -11.54
C ARG A 1075 49.60 -53.55 -11.43
N LYS A 1076 49.71 -52.22 -11.20
CA LYS A 1076 50.59 -51.46 -10.27
C LYS A 1076 50.54 -50.00 -10.72
N ASN A 1077 50.48 -48.94 -9.93
CA ASN A 1077 50.74 -48.71 -8.51
C ASN A 1077 49.86 -47.53 -8.05
N ARG A 1078 49.38 -47.61 -6.81
CA ARG A 1078 49.04 -46.43 -6.01
C ARG A 1078 50.33 -45.66 -5.70
N ASN A 1079 50.28 -44.34 -5.80
CA ASN A 1079 50.73 -43.41 -4.78
C ASN A 1079 50.05 -42.06 -4.99
#